data_AF-A0A834Y5H9-F1
#
_entry.id   AF-A0A834Y5H9-F1
#
_cell.length_a   1.000
_cell.length_b   1.000
_cell.length_c   1.000
_cell.angle_alpha   90.00
_cell.angle_beta   90.00
_cell.angle_gamma   90.00
#
_symmetry.space_group_name_H-M   'P 1'
#
loop_
_entity.id
_entity.type
_entity.pdbx_description
1 polymer ?
#
loop_
_entity_poly.entity_id
_entity_poly.type
_entity_poly.pdbx_seq_one_letter_code
_entity_poly.pdbx_strand_id
1 'polypeptide(L)'
;MFSSGLGCNISFPSCLGYPQDSEELLPKMAREPIILNVYDMYWINEYTTSVGLGVYHSGVEIYGVEYAYGGHSLPISGIFEISPRDADELGEQFRFRQSVHIGYTDFTEEDVARIVAEMGKDFRGDRYHLMNKNCNHFSGQLTQHTHTVLFNDFNGFEEREQVWRLIFRRLANHTENMVHCSCLEVLRILSRDKTDLDELITDERLSLIIYKANLNSSSQYLTSHEDDEVEALKLLCNLIFNSQSVQIQILKTNCLDNLMKRISYYTDIPTFIKNNNSKILFEIRILFLVTALNSKSRNSIKDDNGDIIMMNILDKLCEELKISIDELSKDKIIEVICEILKTLFNLLLDCDEKTDNEKLKYENLVNILYKLLLIDTIEEDLKKDELHSHIINLFTVIPSNCFSPIIPIFQDTTTTSNNKNIYENNDMTAIYKILLFLNKRLDNDNNYLENISPVIVALLKLSKSQRIIRKFSRNQVLPPLKNVMQRPEDGTTLRAKLCKLLTTPLTEIRDLVAEFLFVLCKENVGRMVKYTGYGNAAGMFANKGLLGGKQPETEYSSESGDSDTDEYTKIRNDINPVTGCYERPKQNPMEGMSEEQKEYEAMKLVNLVNQLANGGMIKPCTVGEDGKPKPVQHVLQLQEGISRNPGNKNSSDSE
;
A
#
# COMPACT_ATOMS: atom_id res chain seq x y z
N MET A 1 32.13 27.29 34.76
CA MET A 1 32.24 28.42 35.71
C MET A 1 33.69 28.86 35.74
N PHE A 2 34.08 30.11 35.47
CA PHE A 2 33.38 31.31 34.98
C PHE A 2 34.43 32.12 34.16
N SER A 3 34.09 32.73 32.99
CA SER A 3 33.74 34.16 32.80
C SER A 3 34.80 35.17 33.30
N SER A 4 35.17 36.28 32.63
CA SER A 4 35.06 36.78 31.24
C SER A 4 35.90 38.09 31.15
N GLY A 5 36.01 38.74 29.98
CA GLY A 5 36.83 39.97 29.81
C GLY A 5 36.12 41.17 29.14
N LEU A 6 36.58 42.39 29.47
CA LEU A 6 36.21 43.69 28.86
C LEU A 6 37.06 43.95 27.58
N GLY A 7 36.84 44.94 26.69
CA GLY A 7 35.81 45.99 26.52
C GLY A 7 36.34 47.22 25.74
N CYS A 8 35.46 48.17 25.37
CA CYS A 8 35.71 49.59 24.93
C CYS A 8 36.23 49.95 23.49
N ASN A 9 35.29 50.30 22.59
CA ASN A 9 35.02 51.62 21.95
C ASN A 9 36.10 52.64 21.42
N ILE A 10 35.82 53.19 20.20
CA ILE A 10 36.11 54.56 19.64
C ILE A 10 37.56 54.81 19.11
N SER A 11 37.86 55.29 17.87
CA SER A 11 37.56 56.61 17.24
C SER A 11 37.66 56.64 15.67
N PHE A 12 37.12 57.69 15.02
CA PHE A 12 37.24 58.09 13.58
C PHE A 12 38.00 59.46 13.45
N PRO A 13 38.19 60.16 12.27
CA PRO A 13 37.85 59.91 10.84
C PRO A 13 39.13 59.87 9.91
N SER A 14 39.31 60.32 8.64
CA SER A 14 38.59 61.25 7.71
C SER A 14 39.09 61.24 6.22
N CYS A 15 38.28 61.82 5.30
CA CYS A 15 38.62 62.59 4.06
C CYS A 15 38.95 61.94 2.69
N LEU A 16 38.39 62.58 1.63
CA LEU A 16 38.60 62.45 0.15
C LEU A 16 38.11 61.14 -0.54
N GLY A 17 37.18 61.16 -1.52
CA GLY A 17 36.24 62.21 -1.98
C GLY A 17 35.60 61.96 -3.37
N TYR A 18 34.32 62.34 -3.53
CA TYR A 18 33.46 62.36 -4.76
C TYR A 18 32.92 61.04 -5.36
N PRO A 19 31.69 61.03 -5.92
CA PRO A 19 30.44 61.67 -5.47
C PRO A 19 29.31 60.65 -5.20
N GLN A 20 28.24 61.06 -4.50
CA GLN A 20 26.96 60.33 -4.51
C GLN A 20 26.08 60.86 -5.64
N ASP A 21 25.59 59.98 -6.52
CA ASP A 21 24.33 60.10 -7.29
C ASP A 21 24.09 58.85 -8.18
N SER A 22 24.08 57.65 -7.58
CA SER A 22 23.61 56.41 -8.22
C SER A 22 23.36 55.28 -7.19
N GLU A 23 22.63 55.57 -6.11
CA GLU A 23 22.33 54.60 -5.04
C GLU A 23 20.94 53.96 -5.20
N GLU A 24 20.64 53.52 -6.43
CA GLU A 24 19.43 52.78 -6.79
C GLU A 24 19.78 51.69 -7.84
N LEU A 25 19.00 50.61 -7.90
CA LEU A 25 19.19 49.45 -8.79
C LEU A 25 20.42 48.54 -8.52
N LEU A 26 20.85 48.42 -7.26
CA LEU A 26 21.20 47.09 -6.76
C LEU A 26 19.89 46.38 -6.37
N PRO A 27 19.53 45.23 -6.97
CA PRO A 27 18.39 44.47 -6.51
C PRO A 27 18.67 44.00 -5.09
N LYS A 28 17.78 44.33 -4.15
CA LYS A 28 17.76 43.66 -2.84
C LYS A 28 17.35 42.22 -3.09
N MET A 29 18.35 41.34 -3.20
CA MET A 29 18.16 39.89 -3.04
C MET A 29 17.33 39.68 -1.78
N ALA A 30 16.08 39.24 -1.94
CA ALA A 30 15.13 39.22 -0.84
C ALA A 30 15.65 38.34 0.30
N ARG A 31 16.30 37.22 -0.06
CA ARG A 31 16.78 36.19 0.87
C ARG A 31 15.70 35.81 1.87
N GLU A 32 14.47 35.67 1.37
CA GLU A 32 13.34 35.28 2.16
C GLU A 32 13.48 33.80 2.51
N PRO A 33 13.41 33.40 3.80
CA PRO A 33 13.54 32.01 4.19
C PRO A 33 12.35 31.19 3.67
N ILE A 34 12.66 30.01 3.11
CA ILE A 34 11.68 29.03 2.68
C ILE A 34 11.60 27.95 3.75
N ILE A 35 10.43 27.85 4.38
CA ILE A 35 10.20 26.99 5.52
C ILE A 35 9.15 25.95 5.14
N LEU A 36 9.49 24.66 5.15
CA LEU A 36 8.51 23.59 5.04
C LEU A 36 7.91 23.36 6.43
N ASN A 37 6.65 23.70 6.61
CA ASN A 37 5.92 23.35 7.82
C ASN A 37 5.38 21.94 7.65
N VAL A 38 5.85 21.04 8.53
CA VAL A 38 5.54 19.62 8.50
C VAL A 38 4.55 19.34 9.61
N TYR A 39 3.42 18.74 9.24
CA TYR A 39 2.36 18.36 10.15
C TYR A 39 2.28 16.84 10.20
N ASP A 40 2.20 16.31 11.41
CA ASP A 40 1.71 14.97 11.60
C ASP A 40 0.24 14.92 11.19
N MET A 41 -0.09 14.15 10.15
CA MET A 41 -1.43 13.59 10.04
C MET A 41 -1.56 12.61 11.20
N TYR A 42 -2.13 13.07 12.31
CA TYR A 42 -1.95 12.43 13.61
C TYR A 42 -2.42 10.97 13.59
N TRP A 43 -3.50 10.67 12.84
CA TRP A 43 -3.97 9.30 12.67
C TRP A 43 -3.08 8.39 11.81
N ILE A 44 -2.21 8.90 10.91
CA ILE A 44 -1.32 8.06 10.09
C ILE A 44 0.03 7.81 10.77
N ASN A 45 0.60 8.84 11.39
CA ASN A 45 1.99 8.75 11.86
C ASN A 45 2.18 7.90 13.12
N GLU A 46 1.14 7.63 13.91
CA GLU A 46 1.17 6.58 14.95
C GLU A 46 1.34 5.17 14.34
N TYR A 47 0.90 4.94 13.10
CA TYR A 47 1.02 3.63 12.43
C TYR A 47 2.23 3.50 11.49
N THR A 48 2.89 4.60 11.10
CA THR A 48 3.90 4.57 10.01
C THR A 48 5.27 5.22 10.30
N THR A 49 5.41 6.07 11.33
CA THR A 49 6.73 6.53 11.84
C THR A 49 7.66 5.35 12.15
N SER A 50 7.01 4.28 12.57
CA SER A 50 7.41 2.92 12.90
C SER A 50 7.98 2.06 11.76
N VAL A 51 7.65 2.38 10.51
CA VAL A 51 8.12 1.65 9.30
C VAL A 51 8.96 2.59 8.42
N GLY A 52 9.55 3.63 9.02
CA GLY A 52 10.34 4.66 8.34
C GLY A 52 9.55 5.55 7.36
N LEU A 53 8.22 5.41 7.29
CA LEU A 53 7.36 5.96 6.23
C LEU A 53 6.22 6.84 6.79
N GLY A 54 6.58 7.83 7.61
CA GLY A 54 5.63 8.83 8.09
C GLY A 54 4.91 9.54 6.93
N VAL A 55 3.58 9.52 6.94
CA VAL A 55 2.73 10.27 5.99
C VAL A 55 2.42 11.63 6.62
N TYR A 56 3.36 12.54 6.46
CA TYR A 56 3.19 13.93 6.85
C TYR A 56 2.32 14.69 5.85
N HIS A 57 1.63 15.73 6.30
CA HIS A 57 1.25 16.84 5.44
C HIS A 57 2.39 17.87 5.45
N SER A 58 2.55 18.60 4.35
CA SER A 58 3.51 19.71 4.29
C SER A 58 2.97 20.89 3.51
N GLY A 59 3.11 22.09 4.09
CA GLY A 59 2.93 23.37 3.43
C GLY A 59 4.27 24.12 3.35
N VAL A 60 4.36 25.10 2.43
CA VAL A 60 5.57 25.91 2.21
C VAL A 60 5.30 27.35 2.64
N GLU A 61 5.90 27.77 3.75
CA GLU A 61 5.90 29.13 4.28
C GLU A 61 6.98 29.97 3.58
N ILE A 62 6.57 31.06 2.93
CA ILE A 62 7.41 32.09 2.31
C ILE A 62 6.68 33.45 2.46
N TYR A 63 7.39 34.53 2.81
CA TYR A 63 6.79 35.86 3.07
C TYR A 63 5.69 35.87 4.17
N GLY A 64 5.70 34.87 5.06
CA GLY A 64 4.68 34.71 6.09
C GLY A 64 3.31 34.18 5.60
N VAL A 65 3.22 33.70 4.35
CA VAL A 65 2.07 32.95 3.82
C VAL A 65 2.48 31.50 3.65
N GLU A 66 1.64 30.55 4.08
CA GLU A 66 1.90 29.13 3.87
C GLU A 66 1.01 28.54 2.77
N TYR A 67 1.64 28.02 1.73
CA TYR A 67 0.97 27.40 0.58
C TYR A 67 0.88 25.89 0.77
N ALA A 68 -0.32 25.33 0.67
CA ALA A 68 -0.61 23.90 0.77
C ALA A 68 -1.52 23.43 -0.38
N TYR A 69 -1.62 22.12 -0.59
CA TYR A 69 -2.45 21.53 -1.65
C TYR A 69 -3.36 20.42 -1.12
N GLY A 70 -4.62 20.46 -1.52
CA GLY A 70 -5.70 19.60 -1.04
C GLY A 70 -6.63 19.10 -2.15
N GLY A 71 -7.48 18.13 -1.80
CA GLY A 71 -8.41 17.49 -2.73
C GLY A 71 -9.84 18.01 -2.60
N HIS A 72 -10.49 18.28 -3.72
CA HIS A 72 -11.90 18.68 -3.78
C HIS A 72 -12.53 18.31 -5.13
N SER A 73 -13.86 18.19 -5.19
CA SER A 73 -14.57 17.74 -6.41
C SER A 73 -14.62 18.75 -7.56
N LEU A 74 -14.11 19.98 -7.39
CA LEU A 74 -14.17 21.05 -8.39
C LEU A 74 -12.95 21.05 -9.34
N PRO A 75 -13.12 21.34 -10.64
CA PRO A 75 -12.06 21.32 -11.66
C PRO A 75 -11.15 22.57 -11.65
N ILE A 76 -10.89 23.12 -10.47
CA ILE A 76 -10.11 24.34 -10.20
C ILE A 76 -8.82 23.99 -9.42
N SER A 77 -7.92 24.96 -9.24
CA SER A 77 -6.73 24.78 -8.38
C SER A 77 -7.13 24.27 -7.00
N GLY A 78 -6.46 23.22 -6.53
CA GLY A 78 -6.58 22.72 -5.16
C GLY A 78 -5.48 23.26 -4.25
N ILE A 79 -4.66 24.20 -4.74
CA ILE A 79 -3.70 24.94 -3.90
C ILE A 79 -4.49 25.98 -3.10
N PHE A 80 -4.18 26.08 -1.81
CA PHE A 80 -4.76 27.05 -0.89
C PHE A 80 -3.67 27.66 0.01
N GLU A 81 -4.01 28.79 0.61
CA GLU A 81 -3.17 29.56 1.53
C GLU A 81 -3.73 29.39 2.95
N ILE A 82 -2.85 29.25 3.94
CA ILE A 82 -3.19 29.25 5.37
C ILE A 82 -2.27 30.18 6.16
N SER A 83 -2.71 30.53 7.36
CA SER A 83 -1.85 31.11 8.39
C SER A 83 -0.72 30.13 8.75
N PRO A 84 0.57 30.51 8.70
CA PRO A 84 1.64 29.54 8.88
C PRO A 84 1.56 28.79 10.21
N ARG A 85 1.64 27.45 10.14
CA ARG A 85 1.58 26.51 11.29
C ARG A 85 0.20 26.40 11.93
N ASP A 86 -0.84 27.01 11.37
CA ASP A 86 -2.22 26.86 11.83
C ASP A 86 -2.81 25.51 11.39
N ALA A 87 -2.76 24.55 12.32
CA ALA A 87 -3.30 23.21 12.09
C ALA A 87 -4.84 23.16 12.18
N ASP A 88 -5.50 24.18 12.76
CA ASP A 88 -6.96 24.22 12.88
C ASP A 88 -7.60 24.64 11.54
N GLU A 89 -6.93 25.47 10.74
CA GLU A 89 -7.30 25.76 9.33
C GLU A 89 -7.17 24.53 8.41
N LEU A 90 -6.24 23.60 8.71
CA LEU A 90 -6.15 22.29 8.04
C LEU A 90 -7.16 21.27 8.59
N GLY A 91 -7.61 21.44 9.84
CA GLY A 91 -8.63 20.65 10.53
C GLY A 91 -8.09 19.69 11.59
N GLU A 92 -8.99 19.23 12.48
CA GLU A 92 -8.71 18.51 13.75
C GLU A 92 -7.81 17.26 13.68
N GLN A 93 -7.50 16.75 12.48
CA GLN A 93 -6.68 15.55 12.24
C GLN A 93 -5.19 15.85 12.00
N PHE A 94 -4.82 17.12 11.83
CA PHE A 94 -3.44 17.57 11.65
C PHE A 94 -2.88 18.11 12.97
N ARG A 95 -1.59 17.89 13.21
CA ARG A 95 -0.84 18.52 14.30
C ARG A 95 0.49 19.03 13.76
N PHE A 96 0.79 20.30 13.96
CA PHE A 96 2.10 20.84 13.61
C PHE A 96 3.21 20.07 14.34
N ARG A 97 4.18 19.52 13.59
CA ARG A 97 5.28 18.70 14.11
C ARG A 97 6.57 19.50 14.20
N GLN A 98 6.97 20.13 13.09
CA GLN A 98 8.20 20.90 12.99
C GLN A 98 8.20 21.81 11.75
N SER A 99 8.93 22.91 11.85
CA SER A 99 9.37 23.70 10.70
C SER A 99 10.74 23.21 10.26
N VAL A 100 10.91 22.90 8.99
CA VAL A 100 12.23 22.63 8.39
C VAL A 100 12.57 23.83 7.52
N HIS A 101 13.57 24.63 7.93
CA HIS A 101 14.13 25.65 7.06
C HIS A 101 14.88 24.96 5.92
N ILE A 102 14.36 25.04 4.70
CA ILE A 102 14.96 24.34 3.56
C ILE A 102 16.10 25.18 2.97
N GLY A 103 15.88 26.49 2.82
CA GLY A 103 16.88 27.47 2.36
C GLY A 103 16.26 28.84 2.14
N TYR A 104 16.73 29.59 1.15
CA TYR A 104 16.28 30.96 0.87
C TYR A 104 15.82 31.13 -0.59
N THR A 105 14.96 32.12 -0.85
CA THR A 105 14.66 32.59 -2.22
C THR A 105 15.07 34.04 -2.46
N ASP A 106 15.40 34.32 -3.72
CA ASP A 106 15.56 35.66 -4.25
C ASP A 106 14.33 36.14 -5.05
N PHE A 107 13.31 35.28 -5.22
CA PHE A 107 12.02 35.64 -5.82
C PHE A 107 11.23 36.58 -4.89
N THR A 108 10.56 37.58 -5.47
CA THR A 108 9.67 38.49 -4.73
C THR A 108 8.34 37.82 -4.37
N GLU A 109 7.56 38.43 -3.48
CA GLU A 109 6.20 38.00 -3.13
C GLU A 109 5.31 37.89 -4.40
N GLU A 110 5.44 38.84 -5.33
CA GLU A 110 4.75 38.83 -6.64
C GLU A 110 5.24 37.70 -7.57
N ASP A 111 6.49 37.26 -7.46
CA ASP A 111 7.02 36.11 -8.21
C ASP A 111 6.47 34.80 -7.65
N VAL A 112 6.48 34.63 -6.31
CA VAL A 112 5.94 33.44 -5.64
C VAL A 112 4.45 33.28 -5.94
N ALA A 113 3.66 34.34 -5.86
CA ALA A 113 2.24 34.32 -6.22
C ALA A 113 2.01 33.90 -7.69
N ARG A 114 2.88 34.34 -8.63
CA ARG A 114 2.80 33.92 -10.05
C ARG A 114 3.19 32.45 -10.25
N ILE A 115 4.23 31.96 -9.56
CA ILE A 115 4.63 30.54 -9.58
C ILE A 115 3.48 29.65 -9.07
N VAL A 116 2.88 30.00 -7.93
CA VAL A 116 1.74 29.29 -7.35
C VAL A 116 0.52 29.29 -8.29
N ALA A 117 0.20 30.44 -8.91
CA ALA A 117 -0.91 30.54 -9.87
C ALA A 117 -0.71 29.70 -11.15
N GLU A 118 0.52 29.60 -11.66
CA GLU A 118 0.85 28.69 -12.77
C GLU A 118 0.76 27.22 -12.34
N MET A 119 1.33 26.85 -11.19
CA MET A 119 1.24 25.50 -10.64
C MET A 119 -0.21 25.04 -10.42
N GLY A 120 -1.11 25.96 -10.03
CA GLY A 120 -2.54 25.68 -9.82
C GLY A 120 -3.30 25.19 -11.06
N LYS A 121 -2.75 25.37 -12.26
CA LYS A 121 -3.30 24.79 -13.50
C LYS A 121 -3.17 23.26 -13.54
N ASP A 122 -2.09 22.73 -12.98
CA ASP A 122 -1.81 21.30 -12.92
C ASP A 122 -2.20 20.67 -11.57
N PHE A 123 -2.01 21.40 -10.48
CA PHE A 123 -2.44 21.05 -9.12
C PHE A 123 -3.91 21.45 -8.90
N ARG A 124 -4.80 20.84 -9.69
CA ARG A 124 -6.25 20.93 -9.51
C ARG A 124 -6.73 19.98 -8.42
N GLY A 125 -7.62 20.42 -7.54
CA GLY A 125 -8.10 19.59 -6.44
C GLY A 125 -8.88 18.34 -6.89
N ASP A 126 -9.47 18.33 -8.09
CA ASP A 126 -10.09 17.13 -8.70
C ASP A 126 -9.07 16.09 -9.21
N ARG A 127 -7.78 16.40 -9.11
CA ARG A 127 -6.64 15.53 -9.45
C ARG A 127 -5.76 15.21 -8.23
N TYR A 128 -6.23 15.49 -7.01
CA TYR A 128 -5.52 15.11 -5.79
C TYR A 128 -5.55 13.58 -5.61
N HIS A 129 -4.37 12.96 -5.48
CA HIS A 129 -4.23 11.53 -5.26
C HIS A 129 -3.21 11.28 -4.14
N LEU A 130 -3.67 10.63 -3.05
CA LEU A 130 -2.92 10.49 -1.80
C LEU A 130 -1.49 9.93 -1.97
N MET A 131 -1.26 9.07 -2.96
CA MET A 131 0.05 8.46 -3.23
C MET A 131 0.83 9.06 -4.42
N ASN A 132 0.15 9.75 -5.36
CA ASN A 132 0.73 10.05 -6.69
C ASN A 132 0.66 11.54 -7.09
N LYS A 133 -0.17 12.34 -6.41
CA LYS A 133 -0.26 13.79 -6.57
C LYS A 133 -0.92 14.38 -5.31
N ASN A 134 -0.17 14.42 -4.22
CA ASN A 134 -0.62 14.85 -2.89
C ASN A 134 0.06 16.18 -2.46
N CYS A 135 -0.23 16.65 -1.24
CA CYS A 135 0.45 17.78 -0.62
C CYS A 135 1.99 17.71 -0.69
N ASN A 136 2.61 16.55 -0.41
CA ASN A 136 4.07 16.39 -0.48
C ASN A 136 4.61 16.42 -1.93
N HIS A 137 3.79 16.06 -2.94
CA HIS A 137 4.15 16.27 -4.36
C HIS A 137 4.04 17.74 -4.74
N PHE A 138 3.03 18.45 -4.24
CA PHE A 138 2.90 19.89 -4.42
C PHE A 138 4.04 20.63 -3.73
N SER A 139 4.19 20.49 -2.41
CA SER A 139 5.23 21.16 -1.63
C SER A 139 6.63 20.72 -2.04
N GLY A 140 6.80 19.48 -2.52
CA GLY A 140 8.01 19.00 -3.19
C GLY A 140 8.29 19.67 -4.55
N GLN A 141 7.26 20.01 -5.33
CA GLN A 141 7.43 20.77 -6.56
C GLN A 141 7.51 22.29 -6.32
N LEU A 142 6.75 22.86 -5.40
CA LEU A 142 6.81 24.27 -5.04
C LEU A 142 8.16 24.57 -4.40
N THR A 143 8.69 23.68 -3.55
CA THR A 143 10.11 23.74 -3.19
C THR A 143 10.98 23.60 -4.45
N GLN A 144 10.86 22.58 -5.31
CA GLN A 144 11.67 22.53 -6.56
C GLN A 144 11.56 23.75 -7.51
N HIS A 145 10.57 24.64 -7.35
CA HIS A 145 10.45 25.93 -8.04
C HIS A 145 10.87 27.14 -7.18
N THR A 146 11.06 26.99 -5.87
CA THR A 146 11.44 28.06 -4.90
C THR A 146 12.67 27.69 -4.06
N HIS A 147 12.63 26.60 -3.29
CA HIS A 147 13.80 25.97 -2.67
C HIS A 147 14.15 24.62 -3.29
N THR A 148 15.30 24.53 -3.92
CA THR A 148 15.82 23.22 -4.33
C THR A 148 17.24 23.01 -3.84
N VAL A 149 17.61 21.75 -3.58
CA VAL A 149 19.01 21.33 -3.75
C VAL A 149 19.30 21.06 -5.24
N LEU A 150 18.74 21.92 -6.10
CA LEU A 150 19.49 22.44 -7.22
C LEU A 150 20.68 23.11 -6.56
N PHE A 151 21.86 22.73 -7.01
CA PHE A 151 22.98 23.62 -6.83
C PHE A 151 22.76 24.76 -7.83
N ASN A 152 21.93 25.74 -7.45
CA ASN A 152 21.69 26.95 -8.24
C ASN A 152 23.01 27.72 -8.44
N ASP A 153 23.89 27.65 -7.43
CA ASP A 153 25.30 28.04 -7.50
C ASP A 153 26.11 27.30 -8.59
N PHE A 154 25.60 26.20 -9.14
CA PHE A 154 26.18 25.44 -10.26
C PHE A 154 25.34 25.51 -11.55
N ASN A 155 24.22 26.25 -11.56
CA ASN A 155 23.35 26.44 -12.73
C ASN A 155 23.78 27.65 -13.59
N GLY A 156 24.96 28.22 -13.32
CA GLY A 156 25.65 29.11 -14.25
C GLY A 156 26.32 28.32 -15.38
N PHE A 157 27.33 28.91 -16.02
CA PHE A 157 27.93 28.32 -17.21
C PHE A 157 28.90 27.19 -16.86
N GLU A 158 28.45 25.96 -17.08
CA GLU A 158 29.18 24.68 -16.93
C GLU A 158 29.54 24.24 -15.51
N GLU A 159 29.36 25.03 -14.44
CA GLU A 159 29.93 24.68 -13.11
C GLU A 159 29.48 23.30 -12.61
N ARG A 160 28.23 22.92 -12.87
CA ARG A 160 27.67 21.58 -12.60
C ARG A 160 28.53 20.47 -13.24
N GLU A 161 28.77 20.54 -14.54
CA GLU A 161 29.67 19.61 -15.24
C GLU A 161 31.11 19.72 -14.75
N GLN A 162 31.61 20.92 -14.40
CA GLN A 162 32.96 21.06 -13.85
C GLN A 162 33.14 20.31 -12.51
N VAL A 163 32.17 20.41 -11.60
CA VAL A 163 32.17 19.70 -10.31
C VAL A 163 32.14 18.19 -10.52
N TRP A 164 31.19 17.70 -11.33
CA TRP A 164 31.08 16.27 -11.66
C TRP A 164 32.38 15.74 -12.30
N ARG A 165 32.92 16.45 -13.31
CA ARG A 165 34.18 16.13 -14.00
C ARG A 165 35.38 16.06 -13.06
N LEU A 166 35.49 16.97 -12.09
CA LEU A 166 36.57 16.98 -11.10
C LEU A 166 36.49 15.79 -10.14
N ILE A 167 35.29 15.43 -9.66
CA ILE A 167 35.09 14.28 -8.78
C ILE A 167 35.39 12.97 -9.52
N PHE A 168 34.86 12.81 -10.74
CA PHE A 168 35.12 11.64 -11.57
C PHE A 168 36.61 11.48 -11.93
N ARG A 169 37.33 12.59 -12.16
CA ARG A 169 38.79 12.57 -12.38
C ARG A 169 39.57 12.03 -11.18
N ARG A 170 39.18 12.35 -9.94
CA ARG A 170 39.79 11.78 -8.73
C ARG A 170 39.42 10.31 -8.53
N LEU A 171 38.15 9.97 -8.74
CA LEU A 171 37.63 8.60 -8.63
C LEU A 171 38.32 7.64 -9.62
N ALA A 172 38.71 8.14 -10.80
CA ALA A 172 39.48 7.40 -11.80
C ALA A 172 40.98 7.28 -11.45
N ASN A 173 41.53 8.13 -10.58
CA ASN A 173 42.95 8.07 -10.22
C ASN A 173 43.21 7.01 -9.12
N HIS A 174 43.86 5.91 -9.50
CA HIS A 174 44.24 4.82 -8.59
C HIS A 174 45.17 5.26 -7.44
N THR A 175 45.91 6.37 -7.55
CA THR A 175 46.76 6.86 -6.45
C THR A 175 46.00 7.68 -5.40
N GLU A 176 44.72 8.01 -5.64
CA GLU A 176 43.85 8.79 -4.76
C GLU A 176 42.81 7.90 -4.03
N ASN A 177 43.10 6.62 -3.80
CA ASN A 177 42.14 5.67 -3.21
C ASN A 177 41.56 6.11 -1.86
N MET A 178 42.35 6.82 -1.04
CA MET A 178 41.92 7.38 0.26
C MET A 178 40.76 8.39 0.19
N VAL A 179 40.37 8.88 -1.00
CA VAL A 179 39.22 9.78 -1.18
C VAL A 179 38.11 9.18 -2.06
N HIS A 180 38.21 7.93 -2.49
CA HIS A 180 37.22 7.32 -3.41
C HIS A 180 35.83 7.21 -2.77
N CYS A 181 35.71 6.66 -1.56
CA CYS A 181 34.45 6.62 -0.81
C CYS A 181 33.80 8.01 -0.65
N SER A 182 34.56 9.04 -0.25
CA SER A 182 34.04 10.41 -0.15
C SER A 182 33.62 11.00 -1.50
N CYS A 183 34.31 10.67 -2.60
CA CYS A 183 33.88 11.05 -3.94
C CYS A 183 32.55 10.37 -4.33
N LEU A 184 32.39 9.09 -3.99
CA LEU A 184 31.16 8.33 -4.24
C LEU A 184 29.98 8.83 -3.38
N GLU A 185 30.22 9.21 -2.12
CA GLU A 185 29.20 9.82 -1.25
C GLU A 185 28.74 11.18 -1.80
N VAL A 186 29.67 12.05 -2.20
CA VAL A 186 29.30 13.33 -2.83
C VAL A 186 28.49 13.08 -4.10
N LEU A 187 28.92 12.17 -4.98
CA LEU A 187 28.14 11.80 -6.17
C LEU A 187 26.75 11.23 -5.81
N ARG A 188 26.62 10.43 -4.75
CA ARG A 188 25.32 9.91 -4.26
C ARG A 188 24.41 11.02 -3.78
N ILE A 189 24.96 12.10 -3.22
CA ILE A 189 24.20 13.29 -2.83
C ILE A 189 23.80 14.11 -4.06
N LEU A 190 24.75 14.39 -4.96
CA LEU A 190 24.51 15.14 -6.21
C LEU A 190 23.48 14.44 -7.10
N SER A 191 23.52 13.11 -7.22
CA SER A 191 22.59 12.31 -8.04
C SER A 191 21.14 12.24 -7.53
N ARG A 192 20.80 13.03 -6.49
CA ARG A 192 19.43 13.28 -6.05
C ARG A 192 18.78 14.45 -6.78
N ASP A 193 19.59 15.40 -7.24
CA ASP A 193 19.17 16.39 -8.23
C ASP A 193 19.07 15.68 -9.60
N LYS A 194 17.99 15.96 -10.33
CA LYS A 194 17.71 15.38 -11.65
C LYS A 194 18.17 16.28 -12.79
N THR A 195 18.48 17.55 -12.49
CA THR A 195 18.88 18.54 -13.49
C THR A 195 20.18 18.13 -14.16
N ASP A 196 20.11 17.99 -15.49
CA ASP A 196 21.15 17.53 -16.41
C ASP A 196 21.69 16.11 -16.11
N LEU A 197 21.04 15.32 -15.25
CA LEU A 197 21.59 14.04 -14.77
C LEU A 197 21.80 13.01 -15.89
N ASP A 198 20.92 12.99 -16.90
CA ASP A 198 21.05 12.12 -18.08
C ASP A 198 22.20 12.55 -19.02
N GLU A 199 22.69 13.79 -18.94
CA GLU A 199 23.86 14.29 -19.69
C GLU A 199 25.16 14.14 -18.88
N LEU A 200 25.07 14.35 -17.56
CA LEU A 200 26.20 14.22 -16.62
C LEU A 200 26.66 12.77 -16.44
N ILE A 201 25.80 11.77 -16.66
CA ILE A 201 26.16 10.35 -16.61
C ILE A 201 26.49 9.83 -18.02
N THR A 202 27.71 10.10 -18.47
CA THR A 202 28.26 9.53 -19.71
C THR A 202 28.59 8.03 -19.54
N ASP A 203 28.70 7.30 -20.66
CA ASP A 203 29.11 5.89 -20.73
C ASP A 203 30.37 5.59 -19.91
N GLU A 204 31.37 6.47 -19.97
CA GLU A 204 32.62 6.34 -19.22
C GLU A 204 32.42 6.49 -17.71
N ARG A 205 31.57 7.45 -17.29
CA ARG A 205 31.23 7.70 -15.88
C ARG A 205 30.43 6.54 -15.29
N LEU A 206 29.42 6.04 -16.01
CA LEU A 206 28.66 4.86 -15.59
C LEU A 206 29.56 3.61 -15.52
N SER A 207 30.44 3.42 -16.51
CA SER A 207 31.40 2.31 -16.51
C SER A 207 32.36 2.36 -15.31
N LEU A 208 32.80 3.55 -14.90
CA LEU A 208 33.60 3.72 -13.69
C LEU A 208 32.81 3.38 -12.42
N ILE A 209 31.54 3.79 -12.32
CA ILE A 209 30.67 3.42 -11.18
C ILE A 209 30.48 1.90 -11.12
N ILE A 210 30.19 1.24 -12.25
CA ILE A 210 30.03 -0.23 -12.33
C ILE A 210 31.34 -0.94 -11.94
N TYR A 211 32.51 -0.40 -12.29
CA TYR A 211 33.80 -0.91 -11.83
C TYR A 211 34.01 -0.72 -10.32
N LYS A 212 33.70 0.45 -9.75
CA LYS A 212 33.79 0.71 -8.30
C LYS A 212 32.82 -0.14 -7.47
N ALA A 213 31.62 -0.40 -8.01
CA ALA A 213 30.65 -1.34 -7.45
C ALA A 213 31.07 -2.82 -7.60
N ASN A 214 32.22 -3.10 -8.22
CA ASN A 214 32.77 -4.45 -8.48
C ASN A 214 31.84 -5.32 -9.35
N LEU A 215 31.19 -4.71 -10.36
CA LEU A 215 30.21 -5.35 -11.26
C LEU A 215 30.68 -5.41 -12.73
N ASN A 216 31.98 -5.24 -13.01
CA ASN A 216 32.54 -5.44 -14.35
C ASN A 216 33.13 -6.87 -14.52
N SER A 217 33.26 -7.33 -15.76
CA SER A 217 33.72 -8.70 -16.07
C SER A 217 35.24 -8.89 -15.96
N SER A 218 35.94 -8.05 -15.18
CA SER A 218 37.41 -7.99 -15.11
C SER A 218 37.97 -8.10 -13.68
N SER A 219 37.12 -8.13 -12.66
CA SER A 219 37.49 -7.87 -11.26
C SER A 219 38.04 -9.06 -10.47
N GLN A 220 38.74 -10.01 -11.11
CA GLN A 220 39.34 -11.15 -10.39
C GLN A 220 40.55 -10.79 -9.49
N TYR A 221 41.18 -9.61 -9.66
CA TYR A 221 42.50 -9.32 -9.06
C TYR A 221 42.77 -7.86 -8.63
N LEU A 222 41.78 -7.08 -8.18
CA LEU A 222 42.05 -5.80 -7.50
C LEU A 222 41.23 -5.60 -6.24
N THR A 223 41.87 -5.03 -5.23
CA THR A 223 41.31 -4.67 -3.92
C THR A 223 40.63 -3.30 -3.99
N SER A 224 39.35 -3.28 -4.34
CA SER A 224 38.42 -2.24 -3.88
C SER A 224 38.31 -2.30 -2.36
N HIS A 225 38.17 -1.16 -1.69
CA HIS A 225 37.78 -1.14 -0.27
C HIS A 225 36.29 -1.45 -0.16
N GLU A 226 35.87 -2.18 0.88
CA GLU A 226 34.47 -2.60 1.04
C GLU A 226 33.50 -1.40 1.10
N ASP A 227 33.95 -0.31 1.72
CA ASP A 227 33.22 0.97 1.77
C ASP A 227 33.05 1.60 0.37
N ASP A 228 34.08 1.55 -0.49
CA ASP A 228 33.99 2.05 -1.88
C ASP A 228 32.92 1.28 -2.66
N GLU A 229 32.88 -0.05 -2.50
CA GLU A 229 31.90 -0.90 -3.20
C GLU A 229 30.47 -0.60 -2.75
N VAL A 230 30.25 -0.51 -1.43
CA VAL A 230 28.94 -0.24 -0.83
C VAL A 230 28.46 1.16 -1.20
N GLU A 231 29.33 2.17 -1.24
CA GLU A 231 28.96 3.53 -1.63
C GLU A 231 28.68 3.64 -3.13
N ALA A 232 29.45 2.95 -3.98
CA ALA A 232 29.17 2.84 -5.41
C ALA A 232 27.85 2.12 -5.73
N LEU A 233 27.49 1.09 -4.96
CA LEU A 233 26.18 0.41 -5.09
C LEU A 233 25.01 1.34 -4.72
N LYS A 234 25.14 2.16 -3.66
CA LYS A 234 24.13 3.16 -3.31
C LYS A 234 23.99 4.26 -4.38
N LEU A 235 25.11 4.74 -4.92
CA LEU A 235 25.12 5.68 -6.05
C LEU A 235 24.40 5.08 -7.26
N LEU A 236 24.71 3.82 -7.61
CA LEU A 236 24.08 3.12 -8.72
C LEU A 236 22.55 2.94 -8.50
N CYS A 237 22.10 2.67 -7.27
CA CYS A 237 20.68 2.67 -6.93
C CYS A 237 20.01 4.02 -7.20
N ASN A 238 20.61 5.13 -6.74
CA ASN A 238 20.06 6.48 -6.99
C ASN A 238 19.97 6.78 -8.49
N LEU A 239 21.00 6.42 -9.26
CA LEU A 239 21.04 6.67 -10.69
C LEU A 239 20.01 5.85 -11.48
N ILE A 240 19.84 4.56 -11.17
CA ILE A 240 18.77 3.74 -11.77
C ILE A 240 17.39 4.31 -11.44
N PHE A 241 17.18 4.84 -10.23
CA PHE A 241 15.91 5.44 -9.83
C PHE A 241 15.63 6.81 -10.48
N ASN A 242 16.66 7.64 -10.68
CA ASN A 242 16.50 9.04 -11.11
C ASN A 242 16.76 9.31 -12.61
N SER A 243 17.57 8.51 -13.29
CA SER A 243 18.01 8.72 -14.69
C SER A 243 17.42 7.68 -15.64
N GLN A 244 16.69 8.14 -16.67
CA GLN A 244 16.14 7.25 -17.68
C GLN A 244 17.24 6.76 -18.66
N SER A 245 18.29 7.57 -18.88
CA SER A 245 19.47 7.16 -19.63
C SER A 245 20.13 5.94 -18.99
N VAL A 246 20.41 5.99 -17.67
CA VAL A 246 21.01 4.88 -16.91
C VAL A 246 20.13 3.63 -16.91
N GLN A 247 18.81 3.76 -16.77
CA GLN A 247 17.87 2.64 -16.88
C GLN A 247 17.96 1.90 -18.22
N ILE A 248 18.16 2.63 -19.32
CA ILE A 248 18.31 2.07 -20.67
C ILE A 248 19.73 1.52 -20.87
N GLN A 249 20.74 2.15 -20.28
CA GLN A 249 22.15 1.85 -20.51
C GLN A 249 22.66 0.66 -19.71
N ILE A 250 22.24 0.52 -18.43
CA ILE A 250 22.68 -0.60 -17.58
C ILE A 250 22.34 -1.97 -18.21
N LEU A 251 21.22 -2.05 -18.91
CA LEU A 251 20.74 -3.23 -19.64
C LEU A 251 21.55 -3.58 -20.91
N LYS A 252 22.46 -2.69 -21.33
CA LYS A 252 23.42 -2.94 -22.43
C LYS A 252 24.78 -3.39 -21.89
N THR A 253 24.96 -3.46 -20.57
CA THR A 253 26.20 -3.85 -19.90
C THR A 253 26.03 -5.20 -19.20
N ASN A 254 27.13 -5.92 -19.02
CA ASN A 254 27.17 -7.17 -18.24
C ASN A 254 26.92 -6.96 -16.72
N CYS A 255 26.49 -5.77 -16.28
CA CYS A 255 26.29 -5.42 -14.87
C CYS A 255 25.28 -6.35 -14.20
N LEU A 256 24.20 -6.72 -14.89
CA LEU A 256 23.20 -7.66 -14.35
C LEU A 256 23.76 -9.09 -14.27
N ASP A 257 24.41 -9.60 -15.32
CA ASP A 257 24.99 -10.94 -15.32
C ASP A 257 26.04 -11.09 -14.20
N ASN A 258 26.86 -10.07 -13.99
CA ASN A 258 27.90 -10.05 -12.96
C ASN A 258 27.29 -9.93 -11.56
N LEU A 259 26.21 -9.16 -11.40
CA LEU A 259 25.42 -9.05 -10.17
C LEU A 259 24.75 -10.38 -9.81
N MET A 260 24.11 -11.05 -10.77
CA MET A 260 23.52 -12.37 -10.58
C MET A 260 24.55 -13.42 -10.19
N LYS A 261 25.72 -13.45 -10.85
CA LYS A 261 26.85 -14.33 -10.48
C LYS A 261 27.36 -14.04 -9.07
N ARG A 262 27.43 -12.76 -8.67
CA ARG A 262 27.88 -12.36 -7.32
C ARG A 262 26.89 -12.81 -6.25
N ILE A 263 25.61 -12.60 -6.49
CA ILE A 263 24.52 -13.03 -5.59
C ILE A 263 24.45 -14.57 -5.51
N SER A 264 24.72 -15.31 -6.59
CA SER A 264 24.75 -16.78 -6.52
C SER A 264 25.84 -17.33 -5.59
N TYR A 265 26.99 -16.66 -5.43
CA TYR A 265 27.98 -17.13 -4.44
C TYR A 265 27.47 -17.09 -2.98
N TYR A 266 26.39 -16.35 -2.69
CA TYR A 266 25.74 -16.35 -1.38
C TYR A 266 24.90 -17.62 -1.14
N THR A 267 24.50 -18.36 -2.19
CA THR A 267 23.92 -19.71 -2.01
C THR A 267 24.95 -20.74 -1.58
N ASP A 268 26.25 -20.46 -1.74
CA ASP A 268 27.32 -21.43 -1.49
C ASP A 268 28.05 -21.21 -0.16
N ILE A 269 28.17 -19.96 0.31
CA ILE A 269 28.97 -19.60 1.50
C ILE A 269 28.08 -19.00 2.61
N PRO A 270 27.62 -19.80 3.61
CA PRO A 270 26.70 -19.32 4.66
C PRO A 270 27.26 -18.18 5.53
N THR A 271 28.57 -18.15 5.77
CA THR A 271 29.23 -17.13 6.61
C THR A 271 29.35 -15.76 5.95
N PHE A 272 29.12 -15.64 4.63
CA PHE A 272 29.27 -14.38 3.92
C PHE A 272 28.16 -13.38 4.29
N ILE A 273 26.92 -13.88 4.38
CA ILE A 273 25.69 -13.08 4.58
C ILE A 273 25.82 -12.21 5.84
N LYS A 274 26.05 -12.86 6.98
CA LYS A 274 26.21 -12.23 8.30
C LYS A 274 27.08 -10.98 8.35
N ASN A 275 28.17 -10.97 7.59
CA ASN A 275 29.13 -9.86 7.58
C ASN A 275 28.80 -8.79 6.52
N ASN A 276 28.05 -9.14 5.47
CA ASN A 276 27.89 -8.31 4.27
C ASN A 276 26.45 -7.77 4.07
N ASN A 277 25.58 -7.82 5.09
CA ASN A 277 24.16 -7.42 4.97
C ASN A 277 23.95 -6.08 4.22
N SER A 278 24.74 -5.04 4.52
CA SER A 278 24.66 -3.74 3.83
C SER A 278 24.91 -3.84 2.32
N LYS A 279 25.88 -4.66 1.91
CA LYS A 279 26.25 -4.87 0.50
C LYS A 279 25.18 -5.68 -0.22
N ILE A 280 24.72 -6.77 0.39
CA ILE A 280 23.64 -7.62 -0.13
C ILE A 280 22.35 -6.81 -0.30
N LEU A 281 22.02 -5.92 0.65
CA LEU A 281 20.86 -5.04 0.56
C LEU A 281 20.86 -4.18 -0.71
N PHE A 282 21.97 -3.49 -1.02
CA PHE A 282 22.03 -2.64 -2.22
C PHE A 282 22.16 -3.43 -3.52
N GLU A 283 22.78 -4.61 -3.50
CA GLU A 283 22.78 -5.54 -4.63
C GLU A 283 21.37 -6.01 -5.01
N ILE A 284 20.57 -6.40 -4.02
CA ILE A 284 19.19 -6.85 -4.23
C ILE A 284 18.28 -5.65 -4.54
N ARG A 285 18.55 -4.47 -3.98
CA ARG A 285 17.86 -3.21 -4.34
C ARG A 285 18.07 -2.81 -5.80
N ILE A 286 19.25 -3.05 -6.39
CA ILE A 286 19.47 -2.86 -7.84
C ILE A 286 18.55 -3.79 -8.65
N LEU A 287 18.44 -5.07 -8.27
CA LEU A 287 17.52 -6.00 -8.93
C LEU A 287 16.05 -5.62 -8.73
N PHE A 288 15.65 -5.18 -7.53
CA PHE A 288 14.31 -4.64 -7.28
C PHE A 288 14.00 -3.47 -8.21
N LEU A 289 14.86 -2.45 -8.27
CA LEU A 289 14.68 -1.27 -9.12
C LEU A 289 14.58 -1.66 -10.60
N VAL A 290 15.51 -2.48 -11.09
CA VAL A 290 15.54 -2.90 -12.50
C VAL A 290 14.32 -3.76 -12.88
N THR A 291 13.87 -4.66 -12.01
CA THR A 291 12.67 -5.48 -12.24
C THR A 291 11.36 -4.71 -12.08
N ALA A 292 11.32 -3.67 -11.24
CA ALA A 292 10.17 -2.77 -11.14
C ALA A 292 10.02 -1.95 -12.43
N LEU A 293 11.12 -1.32 -12.87
CA LEU A 293 11.16 -0.39 -14.00
C LEU A 293 11.12 -1.05 -15.38
N ASN A 294 11.55 -2.32 -15.52
CA ASN A 294 11.61 -3.00 -16.81
C ASN A 294 11.14 -4.47 -16.77
N SER A 295 10.06 -4.77 -17.50
CA SER A 295 9.49 -6.11 -17.60
C SER A 295 10.35 -7.10 -18.38
N LYS A 296 11.19 -6.66 -19.34
CA LYS A 296 12.13 -7.55 -20.05
C LYS A 296 13.20 -8.08 -19.10
N SER A 297 13.67 -7.23 -18.18
CA SER A 297 14.67 -7.61 -17.18
C SER A 297 14.15 -8.67 -16.20
N ARG A 298 12.83 -8.69 -15.91
CA ARG A 298 12.20 -9.77 -15.12
C ARG A 298 12.42 -11.14 -15.76
N ASN A 299 12.27 -11.23 -17.09
CA ASN A 299 12.43 -12.48 -17.81
C ASN A 299 13.91 -12.88 -17.88
N SER A 300 14.81 -11.96 -18.21
CA SER A 300 16.26 -12.24 -18.22
C SER A 300 16.75 -12.78 -16.86
N ILE A 301 16.28 -12.20 -15.75
CA ILE A 301 16.65 -12.64 -14.39
C ILE A 301 16.01 -14.00 -14.05
N LYS A 302 14.84 -14.35 -14.60
CA LYS A 302 14.25 -15.71 -14.48
C LYS A 302 15.02 -16.75 -15.28
N ASP A 303 15.45 -16.41 -16.49
CA ASP A 303 16.20 -17.31 -17.36
C ASP A 303 17.55 -17.70 -16.71
N ASP A 304 18.17 -16.76 -15.99
CA ASP A 304 19.34 -16.99 -15.11
C ASP A 304 19.01 -17.67 -13.76
N ASN A 305 17.79 -18.19 -13.56
CA ASN A 305 17.28 -18.83 -12.33
C ASN A 305 17.30 -17.91 -11.09
N GLY A 306 17.21 -16.60 -11.29
CA GLY A 306 17.33 -15.59 -10.23
C GLY A 306 16.25 -15.66 -9.17
N ASP A 307 15.04 -16.13 -9.50
CA ASP A 307 13.98 -16.36 -8.51
C ASP A 307 14.32 -17.54 -7.58
N ILE A 308 14.91 -18.62 -8.11
CA ILE A 308 15.41 -19.75 -7.32
C ILE A 308 16.59 -19.32 -6.43
N ILE A 309 17.52 -18.52 -6.95
CA ILE A 309 18.64 -17.97 -6.17
C ILE A 309 18.11 -17.13 -5.00
N MET A 310 17.13 -16.25 -5.26
CA MET A 310 16.47 -15.45 -4.21
C MET A 310 15.77 -16.31 -3.16
N MET A 311 15.05 -17.38 -3.56
CA MET A 311 14.44 -18.33 -2.61
C MET A 311 15.49 -19.04 -1.73
N ASN A 312 16.63 -19.44 -2.30
CA ASN A 312 17.70 -20.10 -1.55
C ASN A 312 18.37 -19.16 -0.54
N ILE A 313 18.53 -17.87 -0.86
CA ILE A 313 19.04 -16.85 0.07
C ILE A 313 17.99 -16.55 1.15
N LEU A 314 16.70 -16.47 0.78
CA LEU A 314 15.59 -16.24 1.69
C LEU A 314 15.46 -17.33 2.77
N ASP A 315 15.62 -18.61 2.40
CA ASP A 315 15.55 -19.71 3.37
C ASP A 315 16.75 -19.70 4.34
N LYS A 316 17.95 -19.36 3.86
CA LYS A 316 19.13 -19.17 4.73
C LYS A 316 18.91 -18.04 5.74
N LEU A 317 18.47 -16.87 5.27
CA LEU A 317 18.15 -15.73 6.13
C LEU A 317 17.04 -16.07 7.13
N CYS A 318 16.06 -16.88 6.73
CA CYS A 318 15.00 -17.37 7.62
C CYS A 318 15.54 -18.23 8.77
N GLU A 319 16.55 -19.07 8.54
CA GLU A 319 17.19 -19.83 9.63
C GLU A 319 18.15 -18.97 10.46
N GLU A 320 18.89 -18.03 9.85
CA GLU A 320 19.76 -17.10 10.59
C GLU A 320 18.95 -16.18 11.53
N LEU A 321 17.78 -15.71 11.10
CA LEU A 321 16.86 -14.88 11.90
C LEU A 321 16.29 -15.60 13.14
N LYS A 322 16.25 -16.95 13.14
CA LYS A 322 15.88 -17.75 14.32
C LYS A 322 17.04 -17.93 15.30
N ILE A 323 18.27 -17.91 14.79
CA ILE A 323 19.51 -18.16 15.56
C ILE A 323 20.10 -16.85 16.12
N SER A 324 19.85 -15.71 15.47
CA SER A 324 20.37 -14.41 15.92
C SER A 324 19.77 -13.97 17.25
N ILE A 325 20.65 -13.78 18.24
CA ILE A 325 20.32 -13.24 19.56
C ILE A 325 20.34 -11.70 19.56
N ASP A 326 21.19 -11.10 18.72
CA ASP A 326 21.37 -9.64 18.63
C ASP A 326 20.31 -9.00 17.71
N GLU A 327 19.64 -7.95 18.21
CA GLU A 327 18.56 -7.24 17.52
C GLU A 327 19.06 -6.44 16.32
N LEU A 328 20.20 -5.75 16.44
CA LEU A 328 20.77 -4.97 15.34
C LEU A 328 21.18 -5.84 14.14
N SER A 329 21.50 -7.12 14.40
CA SER A 329 21.70 -8.14 13.38
C SER A 329 20.38 -8.66 12.80
N LYS A 330 19.34 -8.88 13.63
CA LYS A 330 17.98 -9.25 13.15
C LYS A 330 17.43 -8.18 12.20
N ASP A 331 17.56 -6.91 12.55
CA ASP A 331 17.08 -5.76 11.77
C ASP A 331 17.63 -5.76 10.34
N LYS A 332 18.95 -5.86 10.20
CA LYS A 332 19.63 -5.89 8.89
C LYS A 332 19.25 -7.14 8.08
N ILE A 333 19.00 -8.26 8.75
CA ILE A 333 18.47 -9.48 8.12
C ILE A 333 17.04 -9.24 7.61
N ILE A 334 16.17 -8.58 8.39
CA ILE A 334 14.79 -8.24 7.99
C ILE A 334 14.78 -7.26 6.82
N GLU A 335 15.65 -6.24 6.79
CA GLU A 335 15.79 -5.32 5.64
C GLU A 335 16.11 -6.09 4.35
N VAL A 336 17.09 -7.00 4.38
CA VAL A 336 17.49 -7.83 3.23
C VAL A 336 16.36 -8.80 2.84
N ILE A 337 15.69 -9.44 3.80
CA ILE A 337 14.51 -10.29 3.55
C ILE A 337 13.40 -9.48 2.85
N CYS A 338 13.09 -8.29 3.31
CA CYS A 338 12.04 -7.46 2.71
C CYS A 338 12.42 -7.02 1.29
N GLU A 339 13.69 -6.72 1.02
CA GLU A 339 14.15 -6.41 -0.35
C GLU A 339 14.12 -7.63 -1.29
N ILE A 340 14.41 -8.83 -0.77
CA ILE A 340 14.22 -10.10 -1.51
C ILE A 340 12.73 -10.31 -1.83
N LEU A 341 11.83 -10.12 -0.87
CA LEU A 341 10.39 -10.30 -1.07
C LEU A 341 9.82 -9.31 -2.10
N LYS A 342 10.27 -8.04 -2.08
CA LYS A 342 9.95 -7.03 -3.10
C LYS A 342 10.46 -7.45 -4.50
N THR A 343 11.68 -7.99 -4.58
CA THR A 343 12.27 -8.46 -5.85
C THR A 343 11.54 -9.70 -6.39
N LEU A 344 11.25 -10.68 -5.53
CA LEU A 344 10.46 -11.86 -5.87
C LEU A 344 9.04 -11.49 -6.33
N PHE A 345 8.39 -10.50 -5.70
CA PHE A 345 7.09 -10.00 -6.14
C PHE A 345 7.17 -9.48 -7.58
N ASN A 346 8.13 -8.59 -7.89
CA ASN A 346 8.31 -8.07 -9.25
C ASN A 346 8.55 -9.18 -10.29
N LEU A 347 9.35 -10.19 -9.95
CA LEU A 347 9.60 -11.32 -10.84
C LEU A 347 8.32 -12.13 -11.08
N LEU A 348 7.54 -12.42 -10.03
CA LEU A 348 6.41 -13.35 -10.10
C LEU A 348 5.09 -12.74 -10.61
N LEU A 349 5.02 -11.43 -10.85
CA LEU A 349 3.84 -10.74 -11.40
C LEU A 349 3.27 -11.36 -12.69
N ASP A 350 4.15 -11.73 -13.63
CA ASP A 350 3.79 -12.07 -15.02
C ASP A 350 3.85 -13.58 -15.33
N CYS A 351 3.58 -14.44 -14.33
CA CYS A 351 3.76 -15.90 -14.45
C CYS A 351 2.50 -16.67 -14.87
N ASP A 352 2.49 -17.19 -16.11
CA ASP A 352 1.50 -18.16 -16.59
C ASP A 352 1.72 -19.56 -15.96
N GLU A 353 0.73 -20.10 -15.24
CA GLU A 353 0.77 -21.47 -14.66
C GLU A 353 0.81 -22.57 -15.76
N LYS A 354 1.99 -23.13 -16.10
CA LYS A 354 2.12 -24.09 -17.23
C LYS A 354 2.96 -25.36 -17.01
N THR A 355 3.81 -25.49 -15.98
CA THR A 355 4.61 -26.72 -15.75
C THR A 355 4.66 -27.23 -14.30
N ASP A 356 4.84 -28.55 -14.13
CA ASP A 356 4.99 -29.19 -12.80
C ASP A 356 6.25 -28.74 -12.05
N ASN A 357 7.33 -28.41 -12.77
CA ASN A 357 8.56 -27.89 -12.16
C ASN A 357 8.34 -26.50 -11.52
N GLU A 358 7.52 -25.66 -12.14
CA GLU A 358 7.12 -24.38 -11.55
C GLU A 358 6.27 -24.59 -10.29
N LYS A 359 5.36 -25.58 -10.30
CA LYS A 359 4.55 -25.92 -9.12
C LYS A 359 5.44 -26.23 -7.89
N LEU A 360 6.45 -27.08 -8.06
CA LEU A 360 7.37 -27.43 -6.97
C LEU A 360 8.16 -26.21 -6.46
N LYS A 361 8.57 -25.30 -7.37
CA LYS A 361 9.23 -24.03 -7.03
C LYS A 361 8.31 -23.13 -6.18
N TYR A 362 7.04 -23.00 -6.54
CA TYR A 362 6.07 -22.22 -5.75
C TYR A 362 5.71 -22.89 -4.42
N GLU A 363 5.60 -24.21 -4.35
CA GLU A 363 5.41 -24.94 -3.09
C GLU A 363 6.60 -24.70 -2.13
N ASN A 364 7.83 -24.72 -2.65
CA ASN A 364 9.01 -24.35 -1.85
C ASN A 364 8.94 -22.90 -1.35
N LEU A 365 8.57 -21.94 -2.20
CA LEU A 365 8.37 -20.54 -1.78
C LEU A 365 7.30 -20.41 -0.68
N VAL A 366 6.16 -21.10 -0.81
CA VAL A 366 5.10 -21.11 0.22
C VAL A 366 5.61 -21.66 1.55
N ASN A 367 6.46 -22.70 1.53
CA ASN A 367 7.09 -23.24 2.73
C ASN A 367 8.04 -22.21 3.41
N ILE A 368 8.84 -21.47 2.63
CA ILE A 368 9.73 -20.42 3.17
C ILE A 368 8.91 -19.27 3.77
N LEU A 369 7.84 -18.83 3.09
CA LEU A 369 6.93 -17.79 3.59
C LEU A 369 6.17 -18.23 4.85
N TYR A 370 5.78 -19.51 4.93
CA TYR A 370 5.22 -20.13 6.13
C TYR A 370 6.20 -20.08 7.31
N LYS A 371 7.48 -20.44 7.11
CA LYS A 371 8.52 -20.32 8.13
C LYS A 371 8.66 -18.88 8.63
N LEU A 372 8.76 -17.90 7.71
CA LEU A 372 8.96 -16.48 8.04
C LEU A 372 7.79 -15.89 8.83
N LEU A 373 6.55 -16.17 8.43
CA LEU A 373 5.33 -15.75 9.12
C LEU A 373 5.23 -16.32 10.56
N LEU A 374 5.89 -17.44 10.83
CA LEU A 374 5.94 -18.07 12.14
C LEU A 374 7.06 -17.54 13.05
N ILE A 375 7.92 -16.63 12.58
CA ILE A 375 8.98 -16.04 13.42
C ILE A 375 8.38 -15.09 14.45
N ASP A 376 8.48 -15.47 15.72
CA ASP A 376 8.07 -14.67 16.87
C ASP A 376 9.26 -14.11 17.69
N THR A 377 10.48 -14.23 17.19
CA THR A 377 11.71 -13.63 17.77
C THR A 377 11.92 -12.14 17.41
N ILE A 378 10.96 -11.54 16.70
CA ILE A 378 10.91 -10.12 16.35
C ILE A 378 10.04 -9.41 17.39
N GLU A 379 10.67 -8.58 18.22
CA GLU A 379 10.01 -7.85 19.32
C GLU A 379 9.41 -6.52 18.84
N GLU A 380 9.99 -5.89 17.82
CA GLU A 380 9.43 -4.69 17.19
C GLU A 380 8.25 -5.04 16.27
N ASP A 381 7.05 -4.71 16.75
CA ASP A 381 5.73 -4.97 16.16
C ASP A 381 5.50 -4.38 14.74
N LEU A 382 6.50 -3.67 14.24
CA LEU A 382 6.45 -2.68 13.16
C LEU A 382 7.22 -3.20 11.94
N LYS A 383 8.49 -3.60 12.15
CA LYS A 383 9.26 -4.47 11.24
C LYS A 383 8.56 -5.81 11.05
N LYS A 384 7.92 -6.34 12.10
CA LYS A 384 7.06 -7.54 12.01
C LYS A 384 5.87 -7.32 11.07
N ASP A 385 5.24 -6.14 11.15
CA ASP A 385 4.12 -5.75 10.28
C ASP A 385 4.56 -5.49 8.83
N GLU A 386 5.77 -4.94 8.59
CA GLU A 386 6.38 -4.80 7.25
C GLU A 386 6.66 -6.16 6.62
N LEU A 387 7.33 -7.06 7.36
CA LEU A 387 7.63 -8.42 6.92
C LEU A 387 6.35 -9.18 6.57
N HIS A 388 5.32 -9.12 7.43
CA HIS A 388 4.01 -9.71 7.15
C HIS A 388 3.36 -9.11 5.89
N SER A 389 3.43 -7.79 5.69
CA SER A 389 2.91 -7.11 4.50
C SER A 389 3.58 -7.63 3.21
N HIS A 390 4.91 -7.75 3.19
CA HIS A 390 5.63 -8.27 2.03
C HIS A 390 5.38 -9.77 1.76
N ILE A 391 5.25 -10.58 2.81
CA ILE A 391 4.84 -12.00 2.69
C ILE A 391 3.43 -12.10 2.07
N ILE A 392 2.48 -11.29 2.54
CA ILE A 392 1.10 -11.29 2.05
C ILE A 392 1.01 -10.80 0.61
N ASN A 393 1.75 -9.76 0.24
CA ASN A 393 1.84 -9.31 -1.16
C ASN A 393 2.33 -10.44 -2.07
N LEU A 394 3.32 -11.24 -1.64
CA LEU A 394 3.83 -12.36 -2.42
C LEU A 394 2.80 -13.52 -2.55
N PHE A 395 1.95 -13.74 -1.55
CA PHE A 395 0.81 -14.65 -1.69
C PHE A 395 -0.23 -14.19 -2.74
N THR A 396 -0.31 -12.90 -3.09
CA THR A 396 -1.25 -12.45 -4.14
C THR A 396 -0.86 -12.92 -5.54
N VAL A 397 0.44 -13.07 -5.83
CA VAL A 397 0.95 -13.55 -7.13
C VAL A 397 1.10 -15.07 -7.22
N ILE A 398 1.34 -15.78 -6.10
CA ILE A 398 1.56 -17.24 -6.10
C ILE A 398 0.33 -18.03 -6.64
N PRO A 399 0.53 -19.01 -7.55
CA PRO A 399 -0.49 -19.93 -8.08
C PRO A 399 -1.40 -20.59 -7.05
N SER A 400 -2.68 -20.72 -7.39
CA SER A 400 -3.70 -21.21 -6.44
C SER A 400 -3.52 -22.69 -6.07
N ASN A 401 -2.93 -23.49 -6.95
CA ASN A 401 -2.64 -24.91 -6.74
C ASN A 401 -1.38 -25.19 -5.89
N CYS A 402 -0.61 -24.16 -5.50
CA CYS A 402 0.69 -24.29 -4.82
C CYS A 402 0.65 -24.04 -3.31
N PHE A 403 -0.51 -23.69 -2.74
CA PHE A 403 -0.61 -23.33 -1.31
C PHE A 403 -0.53 -24.53 -0.33
N SER A 404 -0.27 -25.75 -0.80
CA SER A 404 -0.26 -26.95 0.04
C SER A 404 0.61 -26.86 1.30
N PRO A 405 1.86 -26.32 1.25
CA PRO A 405 2.75 -26.28 2.40
C PRO A 405 2.38 -25.28 3.51
N ILE A 406 1.38 -24.40 3.32
CA ILE A 406 1.02 -23.38 4.33
C ILE A 406 0.22 -23.95 5.53
N ILE A 407 -0.23 -25.20 5.43
CA ILE A 407 -0.97 -25.93 6.48
C ILE A 407 -0.38 -27.34 6.67
N PRO A 408 0.83 -27.49 7.24
CA PRO A 408 1.43 -28.81 7.40
C PRO A 408 0.60 -29.72 8.31
N ILE A 409 0.66 -31.02 8.02
CA ILE A 409 0.00 -32.07 8.81
C ILE A 409 0.65 -32.09 10.20
N PHE A 410 -0.17 -31.94 11.25
CA PHE A 410 0.29 -32.00 12.62
C PHE A 410 0.60 -33.46 13.01
N GLN A 411 1.87 -33.76 13.31
CA GLN A 411 2.32 -35.09 13.73
C GLN A 411 2.62 -35.07 15.23
N ASP A 412 1.80 -35.75 16.03
CA ASP A 412 1.87 -35.76 17.48
C ASP A 412 3.20 -36.35 18.00
N THR A 413 4.14 -35.49 18.38
CA THR A 413 5.39 -35.86 19.06
C THR A 413 5.54 -35.13 20.40
N THR A 414 4.87 -35.67 21.41
CA THR A 414 5.16 -35.44 22.84
C THR A 414 5.09 -33.99 23.35
N THR A 415 3.91 -33.35 23.31
CA THR A 415 3.49 -32.44 24.39
C THR A 415 2.00 -32.16 24.38
N THR A 416 1.32 -32.40 25.50
CA THR A 416 -0.12 -32.08 25.68
C THR A 416 -0.34 -30.58 25.85
N SER A 417 -0.21 -29.83 24.76
CA SER A 417 -0.56 -28.40 24.69
C SER A 417 -1.86 -28.21 23.90
N ASN A 418 -2.77 -27.39 24.42
CA ASN A 418 -4.01 -27.03 23.71
C ASN A 418 -3.73 -26.01 22.61
N ASN A 419 -3.05 -26.44 21.54
CA ASN A 419 -2.80 -25.62 20.36
C ASN A 419 -4.11 -25.31 19.64
N LYS A 420 -4.69 -24.15 19.95
CA LYS A 420 -6.01 -23.66 19.47
C LYS A 420 -6.15 -23.58 17.95
N ASN A 421 -5.05 -23.70 17.21
CA ASN A 421 -4.96 -23.52 15.77
C ASN A 421 -4.91 -24.85 14.99
N ILE A 422 -4.91 -26.01 15.65
CA ILE A 422 -4.99 -27.30 14.95
C ILE A 422 -6.43 -27.52 14.48
N TYR A 423 -6.61 -27.80 13.19
CA TYR A 423 -7.92 -28.06 12.59
C TYR A 423 -7.85 -29.18 11.53
N GLU A 424 -8.69 -30.20 11.69
CA GLU A 424 -8.72 -31.40 10.82
C GLU A 424 -7.31 -31.98 10.58
N ASN A 425 -6.54 -32.12 11.66
CA ASN A 425 -5.15 -32.64 11.72
C ASN A 425 -4.09 -31.80 10.98
N ASN A 426 -4.37 -30.53 10.64
CA ASN A 426 -3.41 -29.61 10.03
C ASN A 426 -3.21 -28.38 10.93
N ASP A 427 -2.01 -27.79 10.92
CA ASP A 427 -1.74 -26.54 11.64
C ASP A 427 -2.25 -25.33 10.83
N MET A 428 -3.15 -24.54 11.43
CA MET A 428 -3.68 -23.30 10.83
C MET A 428 -3.03 -22.04 11.40
N THR A 429 -1.93 -22.13 12.16
CA THR A 429 -1.32 -20.97 12.83
C THR A 429 -0.91 -19.87 11.85
N ALA A 430 -0.43 -20.23 10.65
CA ALA A 430 -0.19 -19.27 9.56
C ALA A 430 -1.48 -18.53 9.14
N ILE A 431 -2.56 -19.26 8.87
CA ILE A 431 -3.88 -18.69 8.50
C ILE A 431 -4.43 -17.81 9.62
N TYR A 432 -4.27 -18.23 10.88
CA TYR A 432 -4.65 -17.45 12.06
C TYR A 432 -3.85 -16.15 12.19
N LYS A 433 -2.52 -16.17 11.97
CA LYS A 433 -1.70 -14.94 11.93
C LYS A 433 -2.14 -13.98 10.80
N ILE A 434 -2.47 -14.48 9.61
CA ILE A 434 -2.99 -13.63 8.51
C ILE A 434 -4.36 -13.02 8.87
N LEU A 435 -5.24 -13.78 9.53
CA LEU A 435 -6.55 -13.27 10.00
C LEU A 435 -6.41 -12.25 11.14
N LEU A 436 -5.43 -12.41 12.03
CA LEU A 436 -5.08 -11.39 13.04
C LEU A 436 -4.51 -10.13 12.39
N PHE A 437 -3.63 -10.27 11.40
CA PHE A 437 -3.09 -9.14 10.65
C PHE A 437 -4.20 -8.39 9.90
N LEU A 438 -5.13 -9.09 9.25
CA LEU A 438 -6.34 -8.48 8.67
C LEU A 438 -7.13 -7.72 9.74
N ASN A 439 -7.36 -8.32 10.91
CA ASN A 439 -8.09 -7.64 11.98
C ASN A 439 -7.38 -6.37 12.47
N LYS A 440 -6.04 -6.39 12.62
CA LYS A 440 -5.19 -5.24 12.98
C LYS A 440 -5.28 -4.15 11.91
N ARG A 441 -5.15 -4.49 10.62
CA ARG A 441 -5.31 -3.52 9.51
C ARG A 441 -6.74 -2.98 9.39
N LEU A 442 -7.75 -3.67 9.91
CA LEU A 442 -9.14 -3.20 10.03
C LEU A 442 -9.46 -2.42 11.31
N ASP A 443 -8.56 -2.35 12.29
CA ASP A 443 -8.66 -1.44 13.44
C ASP A 443 -8.06 -0.06 13.12
N ASN A 444 -7.22 0.03 12.08
CA ASN A 444 -6.69 1.28 11.55
C ASN A 444 -7.61 1.77 10.41
N ASP A 445 -8.31 2.89 10.56
CA ASP A 445 -9.27 3.39 9.56
C ASP A 445 -8.59 4.00 8.29
N ASN A 446 -7.26 3.88 8.18
CA ASN A 446 -6.43 4.59 7.22
C ASN A 446 -6.16 3.78 5.95
N ASN A 447 -6.38 4.40 4.78
CA ASN A 447 -6.02 3.90 3.45
C ASN A 447 -6.37 2.41 3.24
N TYR A 448 -7.66 2.08 3.41
CA TYR A 448 -8.15 0.70 3.33
C TYR A 448 -7.74 -0.02 2.03
N LEU A 449 -7.55 0.69 0.90
CA LEU A 449 -7.34 0.07 -0.40
C LEU A 449 -6.00 -0.66 -0.48
N GLU A 450 -4.89 0.03 -0.25
CA GLU A 450 -3.54 -0.55 -0.35
C GLU A 450 -3.21 -1.44 0.87
N ASN A 451 -3.83 -1.16 2.01
CA ASN A 451 -3.55 -1.79 3.30
C ASN A 451 -4.28 -3.14 3.51
N ILE A 452 -5.52 -3.28 3.01
CA ILE A 452 -6.37 -4.47 3.25
C ILE A 452 -6.58 -5.33 2.00
N SER A 453 -6.60 -4.75 0.79
CA SER A 453 -6.86 -5.52 -0.43
C SER A 453 -5.88 -6.68 -0.65
N PRO A 454 -4.55 -6.54 -0.47
CA PRO A 454 -3.64 -7.68 -0.60
C PRO A 454 -3.92 -8.80 0.41
N VAL A 455 -4.31 -8.44 1.64
CA VAL A 455 -4.65 -9.40 2.70
C VAL A 455 -5.92 -10.19 2.34
N ILE A 456 -6.95 -9.51 1.84
CA ILE A 456 -8.19 -10.16 1.39
C ILE A 456 -7.96 -11.00 0.14
N VAL A 457 -7.17 -10.52 -0.84
CA VAL A 457 -6.81 -11.30 -2.04
C VAL A 457 -6.03 -12.57 -1.66
N ALA A 458 -5.05 -12.48 -0.77
CA ALA A 458 -4.33 -13.64 -0.27
C ALA A 458 -5.27 -14.65 0.43
N LEU A 459 -6.09 -14.17 1.38
CA LEU A 459 -7.09 -15.01 2.08
C LEU A 459 -8.13 -15.62 1.13
N LEU A 460 -8.49 -14.92 0.05
CA LEU A 460 -9.38 -15.41 -1.00
C LEU A 460 -8.74 -16.55 -1.80
N LYS A 461 -7.50 -16.37 -2.30
CA LYS A 461 -6.75 -17.43 -3.01
C LYS A 461 -6.55 -18.66 -2.11
N LEU A 462 -6.15 -18.45 -0.86
CA LEU A 462 -6.01 -19.49 0.19
C LEU A 462 -7.34 -20.20 0.51
N SER A 463 -8.47 -19.50 0.46
CA SER A 463 -9.80 -20.09 0.71
C SER A 463 -10.39 -20.79 -0.51
N LYS A 464 -10.03 -20.40 -1.73
CA LYS A 464 -10.41 -21.13 -2.95
C LYS A 464 -9.55 -22.39 -3.12
N SER A 465 -8.24 -22.29 -2.93
CA SER A 465 -7.29 -23.40 -3.10
C SER A 465 -7.58 -24.63 -2.24
N GLN A 466 -7.98 -24.44 -0.97
CA GLN A 466 -8.14 -25.55 -0.04
C GLN A 466 -9.43 -25.49 0.80
N ARG A 467 -10.14 -26.63 0.81
CA ARG A 467 -11.34 -26.87 1.62
C ARG A 467 -11.10 -26.68 3.12
N ILE A 468 -9.92 -27.05 3.64
CA ILE A 468 -9.60 -27.01 5.07
C ILE A 468 -9.38 -25.57 5.53
N ILE A 469 -8.55 -24.80 4.81
CA ILE A 469 -8.38 -23.36 5.05
C ILE A 469 -9.73 -22.65 5.02
N ARG A 470 -10.56 -22.89 4.00
CA ARG A 470 -11.90 -22.27 3.89
C ARG A 470 -12.81 -22.59 5.08
N LYS A 471 -12.79 -23.82 5.60
CA LYS A 471 -13.53 -24.19 6.82
C LYS A 471 -13.00 -23.43 8.05
N PHE A 472 -11.68 -23.40 8.24
CA PHE A 472 -11.06 -22.71 9.37
C PHE A 472 -11.35 -21.21 9.33
N SER A 473 -11.06 -20.55 8.21
CA SER A 473 -11.35 -19.12 7.99
C SER A 473 -12.84 -18.80 8.17
N ARG A 474 -13.75 -19.67 7.70
CA ARG A 474 -15.19 -19.54 7.97
C ARG A 474 -15.49 -19.58 9.48
N ASN A 475 -14.88 -20.50 10.23
CA ASN A 475 -15.15 -20.62 11.67
C ASN A 475 -14.62 -19.41 12.47
N GLN A 476 -13.52 -18.77 12.03
CA GLN A 476 -12.97 -17.56 12.65
C GLN A 476 -13.74 -16.28 12.26
N VAL A 477 -14.09 -16.13 10.98
CA VAL A 477 -14.74 -14.91 10.44
C VAL A 477 -16.26 -14.95 10.61
N LEU A 478 -16.89 -16.11 10.39
CA LEU A 478 -18.34 -16.35 10.39
C LEU A 478 -18.74 -17.48 11.38
N PRO A 479 -18.40 -17.37 12.68
CA PRO A 479 -18.73 -18.39 13.69
C PRO A 479 -20.26 -18.59 13.80
N PRO A 480 -20.75 -19.80 14.17
CA PRO A 480 -22.18 -20.08 14.35
C PRO A 480 -22.88 -19.02 15.22
N LEU A 481 -23.96 -18.44 14.69
CA LEU A 481 -24.63 -17.29 15.29
C LEU A 481 -25.29 -17.68 16.62
N LYS A 482 -25.07 -16.87 17.66
CA LYS A 482 -25.72 -17.04 18.98
C LYS A 482 -26.53 -15.82 19.40
N ASN A 483 -26.01 -14.62 19.13
CA ASN A 483 -26.71 -13.37 19.31
C ASN A 483 -26.95 -12.72 17.94
N VAL A 484 -28.20 -12.36 17.66
CA VAL A 484 -28.66 -11.68 16.43
C VAL A 484 -29.53 -10.46 16.78
N MET A 485 -29.42 -9.92 18.00
CA MET A 485 -30.16 -8.73 18.46
C MET A 485 -29.53 -7.41 17.97
N GLN A 486 -28.32 -7.48 17.43
CA GLN A 486 -27.56 -6.38 16.80
C GLN A 486 -27.37 -6.70 15.33
N ARG A 487 -27.13 -5.68 14.49
CA ARG A 487 -26.99 -5.88 13.05
C ARG A 487 -25.67 -6.60 12.72
N PRO A 488 -25.56 -7.22 11.52
CA PRO A 488 -24.33 -7.83 11.06
C PRO A 488 -23.11 -6.90 11.06
N GLU A 489 -23.31 -5.63 10.73
CA GLU A 489 -22.29 -4.57 10.71
C GLU A 489 -21.95 -3.94 12.09
N ASP A 490 -22.74 -4.20 13.13
CA ASP A 490 -22.55 -3.61 14.46
C ASP A 490 -21.47 -4.34 15.27
N GLY A 491 -20.47 -3.59 15.76
CA GLY A 491 -19.49 -4.04 16.76
C GLY A 491 -18.07 -4.26 16.25
N THR A 492 -17.20 -4.76 17.14
CA THR A 492 -15.74 -4.84 16.93
C THR A 492 -15.24 -6.18 16.35
N THR A 493 -16.13 -7.16 16.17
CA THR A 493 -15.75 -8.48 15.64
C THR A 493 -15.28 -8.40 14.19
N LEU A 494 -14.42 -9.34 13.75
CA LEU A 494 -13.99 -9.44 12.36
C LEU A 494 -15.18 -9.60 11.38
N ARG A 495 -16.26 -10.27 11.78
CA ARG A 495 -17.54 -10.29 11.04
C ARG A 495 -18.08 -8.89 10.83
N ALA A 496 -18.21 -8.11 11.91
CA ALA A 496 -18.83 -6.79 11.89
C ALA A 496 -18.02 -5.78 11.07
N LYS A 497 -16.70 -5.75 11.26
CA LYS A 497 -15.77 -4.96 10.44
C LYS A 497 -15.92 -5.24 8.95
N LEU A 498 -15.96 -6.52 8.55
CA LEU A 498 -16.15 -6.90 7.15
C LEU A 498 -17.58 -6.61 6.65
N CYS A 499 -18.62 -6.75 7.49
CA CYS A 499 -19.99 -6.36 7.11
C CYS A 499 -20.13 -4.84 6.93
N LYS A 500 -19.47 -4.02 7.75
CA LYS A 500 -19.36 -2.56 7.59
C LYS A 500 -18.70 -2.19 6.24
N LEU A 501 -17.75 -2.98 5.76
CA LEU A 501 -17.14 -2.77 4.44
C LEU A 501 -18.01 -3.23 3.25
N LEU A 502 -19.12 -3.94 3.45
CA LEU A 502 -20.05 -4.25 2.35
C LEU A 502 -20.86 -3.02 1.89
N THR A 503 -20.88 -1.94 2.67
CA THR A 503 -21.59 -0.69 2.36
C THR A 503 -20.66 0.51 2.14
N THR A 504 -19.33 0.28 2.08
CA THR A 504 -18.36 1.35 1.79
C THR A 504 -18.52 1.90 0.36
N PRO A 505 -18.30 3.21 0.12
CA PRO A 505 -18.28 3.78 -1.23
C PRO A 505 -17.10 3.29 -2.08
N LEU A 506 -16.03 2.76 -1.47
CA LEU A 506 -14.85 2.23 -2.16
C LEU A 506 -15.17 0.87 -2.81
N THR A 507 -15.62 0.91 -4.06
CA THR A 507 -16.20 -0.24 -4.79
C THR A 507 -15.28 -1.46 -4.85
N GLU A 508 -13.97 -1.24 -5.06
CA GLU A 508 -12.98 -2.31 -5.17
C GLU A 508 -12.88 -3.12 -3.86
N ILE A 509 -12.82 -2.42 -2.72
CA ILE A 509 -12.75 -3.04 -1.39
C ILE A 509 -14.08 -3.74 -1.07
N ARG A 510 -15.21 -3.07 -1.34
CA ARG A 510 -16.55 -3.63 -1.14
C ARG A 510 -16.70 -4.97 -1.86
N ASP A 511 -16.31 -5.00 -3.13
CA ASP A 511 -16.53 -6.15 -4.00
C ASP A 511 -15.52 -7.29 -3.69
N LEU A 512 -14.29 -6.97 -3.27
CA LEU A 512 -13.33 -7.93 -2.70
C LEU A 512 -13.82 -8.55 -1.38
N VAL A 513 -14.33 -7.74 -0.45
CA VAL A 513 -14.89 -8.21 0.83
C VAL A 513 -16.11 -9.10 0.58
N ALA A 514 -16.99 -8.69 -0.32
CA ALA A 514 -18.18 -9.45 -0.69
C ALA A 514 -17.81 -10.81 -1.29
N GLU A 515 -16.85 -10.85 -2.22
CA GLU A 515 -16.32 -12.10 -2.81
C GLU A 515 -15.72 -13.04 -1.74
N PHE A 516 -14.91 -12.51 -0.82
CA PHE A 516 -14.33 -13.31 0.28
C PHE A 516 -15.41 -13.90 1.20
N LEU A 517 -16.37 -13.10 1.67
CA LEU A 517 -17.47 -13.59 2.50
C LEU A 517 -18.38 -14.58 1.76
N PHE A 518 -18.56 -14.41 0.45
CA PHE A 518 -19.32 -15.32 -0.40
C PHE A 518 -18.62 -16.68 -0.53
N VAL A 519 -17.29 -16.72 -0.73
CA VAL A 519 -16.49 -17.96 -0.72
C VAL A 519 -16.57 -18.66 0.65
N LEU A 520 -16.43 -17.95 1.76
CA LEU A 520 -16.62 -18.53 3.11
C LEU A 520 -18.05 -19.08 3.33
N CYS A 521 -19.02 -18.63 2.54
CA CYS A 521 -20.40 -19.13 2.49
C CYS A 521 -20.63 -20.26 1.47
N LYS A 522 -19.59 -20.83 0.85
CA LYS A 522 -19.67 -21.76 -0.30
C LYS A 522 -20.46 -21.18 -1.49
N GLU A 523 -20.35 -19.88 -1.74
CA GLU A 523 -21.02 -19.19 -2.85
C GLU A 523 -22.55 -19.37 -2.87
N ASN A 524 -23.14 -19.61 -1.69
CA ASN A 524 -24.56 -19.79 -1.49
C ASN A 524 -25.20 -18.53 -0.89
N VAL A 525 -26.17 -17.96 -1.61
CA VAL A 525 -26.87 -16.72 -1.26
C VAL A 525 -27.52 -16.78 0.12
N GLY A 526 -28.27 -17.85 0.43
CA GLY A 526 -28.97 -18.00 1.71
C GLY A 526 -28.04 -18.03 2.92
N ARG A 527 -26.87 -18.68 2.77
CA ARG A 527 -25.82 -18.65 3.80
C ARG A 527 -25.24 -17.26 3.96
N MET A 528 -24.92 -16.55 2.88
CA MET A 528 -24.40 -15.18 2.97
C MET A 528 -25.42 -14.26 3.68
N VAL A 529 -26.68 -14.28 3.26
CA VAL A 529 -27.78 -13.51 3.89
C VAL A 529 -27.90 -13.78 5.39
N LYS A 530 -27.82 -15.05 5.85
CA LYS A 530 -27.82 -15.40 7.28
C LYS A 530 -26.73 -14.66 8.08
N TYR A 531 -25.54 -14.50 7.51
CA TYR A 531 -24.39 -13.93 8.23
C TYR A 531 -24.22 -12.42 8.06
N THR A 532 -24.61 -11.86 6.91
CA THR A 532 -24.36 -10.45 6.53
C THR A 532 -25.62 -9.59 6.50
N GLY A 533 -26.82 -10.18 6.50
CA GLY A 533 -28.05 -9.49 6.11
C GLY A 533 -28.12 -9.28 4.60
N TYR A 534 -29.33 -9.36 4.02
CA TYR A 534 -29.53 -9.17 2.58
C TYR A 534 -29.24 -7.73 2.14
N GLY A 535 -29.54 -6.72 2.98
CA GLY A 535 -29.29 -5.30 2.66
C GLY A 535 -27.82 -5.01 2.33
N ASN A 536 -26.90 -5.51 3.17
CA ASN A 536 -25.46 -5.36 2.97
C ASN A 536 -24.95 -6.13 1.73
N ALA A 537 -25.51 -7.31 1.43
CA ALA A 537 -25.07 -8.15 0.31
C ALA A 537 -25.77 -7.85 -1.04
N ALA A 538 -26.87 -7.07 -1.04
CA ALA A 538 -27.73 -6.86 -2.19
C ALA A 538 -27.00 -6.30 -3.43
N GLY A 539 -26.01 -5.42 -3.23
CA GLY A 539 -25.20 -4.87 -4.32
C GLY A 539 -24.40 -5.95 -5.06
N MET A 540 -23.76 -6.87 -4.33
CA MET A 540 -23.05 -7.99 -4.95
C MET A 540 -24.02 -8.95 -5.67
N PHE A 541 -25.17 -9.26 -5.07
CA PHE A 541 -26.16 -10.13 -5.71
C PHE A 541 -26.73 -9.51 -6.99
N ALA A 542 -26.98 -8.20 -7.01
CA ALA A 542 -27.40 -7.47 -8.20
C ALA A 542 -26.34 -7.51 -9.32
N ASN A 543 -25.07 -7.24 -8.98
CA ASN A 543 -23.96 -7.24 -9.93
C ASN A 543 -23.72 -8.63 -10.53
N LYS A 544 -23.79 -9.69 -9.70
CA LYS A 544 -23.57 -11.09 -10.10
C LYS A 544 -24.77 -11.79 -10.74
N GLY A 545 -25.97 -11.18 -10.76
CA GLY A 545 -27.18 -11.82 -11.30
C GLY A 545 -27.80 -12.88 -10.39
N LEU A 546 -27.62 -12.75 -9.07
CA LEU A 546 -28.07 -13.73 -8.07
C LEU A 546 -29.44 -13.40 -7.44
N LEU A 547 -30.13 -12.35 -7.91
CA LEU A 547 -31.45 -11.96 -7.39
C LEU A 547 -32.57 -12.94 -7.85
N GLY A 548 -32.35 -13.67 -8.94
CA GLY A 548 -33.36 -14.52 -9.59
C GLY A 548 -33.61 -15.88 -8.94
N GLY A 549 -33.07 -16.15 -7.74
CA GLY A 549 -33.20 -17.42 -7.01
C GLY A 549 -32.42 -18.60 -7.61
N LYS A 550 -32.16 -18.61 -8.92
CA LYS A 550 -31.23 -19.53 -9.59
C LYS A 550 -29.82 -19.30 -9.06
N GLN A 551 -29.25 -20.28 -8.36
CA GLN A 551 -27.81 -20.32 -8.09
C GLN A 551 -27.10 -21.02 -9.26
N PRO A 552 -25.91 -20.56 -9.68
CA PRO A 552 -25.07 -21.33 -10.58
C PRO A 552 -24.60 -22.63 -9.91
N GLU A 553 -24.23 -23.63 -10.70
CA GLU A 553 -23.60 -24.85 -10.16
C GLU A 553 -22.22 -24.49 -9.58
N THR A 554 -22.00 -24.82 -8.30
CA THR A 554 -20.73 -24.56 -7.60
C THR A 554 -19.96 -25.86 -7.40
N GLU A 555 -18.63 -25.82 -7.46
CA GLU A 555 -17.74 -26.96 -7.19
C GLU A 555 -17.82 -27.52 -5.75
N TYR A 556 -18.57 -26.87 -4.85
CA TYR A 556 -18.65 -27.26 -3.45
C TYR A 556 -19.74 -28.31 -3.19
N SER A 557 -19.35 -29.51 -2.74
CA SER A 557 -20.27 -30.51 -2.18
C SER A 557 -21.21 -29.87 -1.14
N SER A 558 -22.49 -30.26 -1.17
CA SER A 558 -23.54 -29.78 -0.29
C SER A 558 -23.35 -30.18 1.19
N GLU A 559 -22.61 -31.25 1.46
CA GLU A 559 -22.48 -32.04 2.71
C GLU A 559 -21.81 -31.33 3.91
N SER A 560 -21.80 -29.99 3.95
CA SER A 560 -21.56 -29.31 5.24
C SER A 560 -22.83 -29.42 6.06
N GLY A 561 -22.73 -29.99 7.27
CA GLY A 561 -23.82 -29.99 8.25
C GLY A 561 -24.32 -28.59 8.58
N ASP A 562 -25.46 -28.54 9.29
CA ASP A 562 -26.10 -27.27 9.66
C ASP A 562 -25.18 -26.42 10.55
N SER A 563 -25.37 -25.11 10.46
CA SER A 563 -24.69 -24.08 11.26
C SER A 563 -25.67 -23.24 12.07
N ASP A 564 -26.96 -23.61 12.07
CA ASP A 564 -27.94 -23.12 13.01
C ASP A 564 -27.61 -23.65 14.41
N THR A 565 -27.71 -22.78 15.42
CA THR A 565 -27.51 -23.11 16.83
C THR A 565 -28.87 -23.29 17.52
N ASP A 566 -28.90 -23.86 18.71
CA ASP A 566 -30.12 -23.96 19.51
C ASP A 566 -30.69 -22.57 19.88
N GLU A 567 -29.85 -21.54 19.96
CA GLU A 567 -30.27 -20.16 20.15
C GLU A 567 -30.87 -19.57 18.87
N TYR A 568 -30.18 -19.69 17.73
CA TYR A 568 -30.62 -19.17 16.43
C TYR A 568 -31.91 -19.83 15.95
N THR A 569 -32.03 -21.16 16.08
CA THR A 569 -33.19 -21.94 15.60
C THR A 569 -34.50 -21.47 16.22
N LYS A 570 -34.48 -21.04 17.49
CA LYS A 570 -35.68 -20.58 18.23
C LYS A 570 -36.23 -19.24 17.74
N ILE A 571 -35.38 -18.39 17.17
CA ILE A 571 -35.71 -17.02 16.74
C ILE A 571 -35.59 -16.81 15.23
N ARG A 572 -35.24 -17.87 14.48
CA ARG A 572 -35.00 -17.86 13.02
C ARG A 572 -36.15 -17.26 12.20
N ASN A 573 -37.40 -17.39 12.68
CA ASN A 573 -38.59 -16.85 12.01
C ASN A 573 -38.82 -15.34 12.29
N ASP A 574 -38.21 -14.80 13.35
CA ASP A 574 -38.35 -13.41 13.79
C ASP A 574 -37.16 -12.52 13.35
N ILE A 575 -36.18 -13.09 12.64
CA ILE A 575 -35.06 -12.36 12.05
C ILE A 575 -35.53 -11.72 10.74
N ASN A 576 -35.42 -10.40 10.62
CA ASN A 576 -35.66 -9.72 9.36
C ASN A 576 -34.49 -10.05 8.40
N PRO A 577 -34.73 -10.70 7.24
CA PRO A 577 -33.66 -11.10 6.34
C PRO A 577 -32.94 -9.91 5.69
N VAL A 578 -33.54 -8.72 5.65
CA VAL A 578 -32.92 -7.50 5.11
C VAL A 578 -31.85 -6.97 6.05
N THR A 579 -32.18 -6.78 7.32
CA THR A 579 -31.29 -6.23 8.36
C THR A 579 -30.41 -7.29 9.02
N GLY A 580 -30.72 -8.59 8.86
CA GLY A 580 -29.93 -9.69 9.42
C GLY A 580 -30.00 -9.81 10.95
N CYS A 581 -30.94 -9.12 11.59
CA CYS A 581 -31.15 -9.11 13.04
C CYS A 581 -32.62 -9.40 13.41
N TYR A 582 -32.83 -9.77 14.67
CA TYR A 582 -34.15 -9.87 15.28
C TYR A 582 -34.83 -8.50 15.30
N GLU A 583 -36.04 -8.41 14.76
CA GLU A 583 -36.90 -7.23 14.92
C GLU A 583 -38.14 -7.62 15.72
N ARG A 584 -38.51 -6.82 16.73
CA ARG A 584 -39.77 -7.03 17.45
C ARG A 584 -40.93 -6.94 16.46
N PRO A 585 -41.93 -7.85 16.51
CA PRO A 585 -43.12 -7.78 15.68
C PRO A 585 -43.76 -6.38 15.76
N LYS A 586 -43.80 -5.70 14.62
CA LYS A 586 -44.46 -4.40 14.47
C LYS A 586 -45.96 -4.65 14.38
N GLN A 587 -46.77 -3.83 15.06
CA GLN A 587 -48.22 -3.82 14.87
C GLN A 587 -48.53 -3.57 13.39
N ASN A 588 -49.56 -4.22 12.86
CA ASN A 588 -49.85 -4.12 11.43
C ASN A 588 -50.39 -2.71 11.13
N PRO A 589 -49.79 -1.90 10.24
CA PRO A 589 -50.25 -0.54 9.96
C PRO A 589 -51.68 -0.45 9.41
N MET A 590 -52.21 -1.56 8.88
CA MET A 590 -53.56 -1.70 8.34
C MET A 590 -54.56 -2.32 9.35
N GLU A 591 -54.14 -2.53 10.59
CA GLU A 591 -54.96 -3.14 11.65
C GLU A 591 -56.06 -2.16 12.12
N GLY A 592 -57.32 -2.59 12.02
CA GLY A 592 -58.48 -1.73 12.29
C GLY A 592 -58.93 -0.83 11.13
N MET A 593 -58.26 -0.87 9.98
CA MET A 593 -58.74 -0.19 8.75
C MET A 593 -59.78 -1.03 7.99
N SER A 594 -60.73 -0.38 7.33
CA SER A 594 -61.63 -1.04 6.36
C SER A 594 -60.89 -1.38 5.06
N GLU A 595 -61.43 -2.31 4.25
CA GLU A 595 -60.80 -2.64 2.95
C GLU A 595 -60.71 -1.41 2.03
N GLU A 596 -61.74 -0.56 1.99
CA GLU A 596 -61.73 0.70 1.23
C GLU A 596 -60.59 1.65 1.68
N GLN A 597 -60.27 1.68 2.99
CA GLN A 597 -59.15 2.47 3.53
C GLN A 597 -57.79 1.86 3.16
N LYS A 598 -57.69 0.52 3.17
CA LYS A 598 -56.47 -0.19 2.75
C LYS A 598 -56.19 0.02 1.26
N GLU A 599 -57.22 -0.07 0.40
CA GLU A 599 -57.13 0.23 -1.03
C GLU A 599 -56.73 1.69 -1.26
N TYR A 600 -57.33 2.64 -0.52
CA TYR A 600 -57.01 4.07 -0.62
C TYR A 600 -55.54 4.36 -0.27
N GLU A 601 -55.06 3.87 0.89
CA GLU A 601 -53.65 4.07 1.29
C GLU A 601 -52.67 3.30 0.39
N ALA A 602 -53.03 2.13 -0.13
CA ALA A 602 -52.23 1.41 -1.11
C ALA A 602 -52.12 2.17 -2.44
N MET A 603 -53.24 2.73 -2.95
CA MET A 603 -53.24 3.52 -4.19
C MET A 603 -52.48 4.84 -4.04
N LYS A 604 -52.58 5.48 -2.86
CA LYS A 604 -51.78 6.64 -2.45
C LYS A 604 -50.28 6.32 -2.42
N LEU A 605 -49.89 5.14 -1.89
CA LEU A 605 -48.51 4.64 -1.94
C LEU A 605 -48.02 4.41 -3.38
N VAL A 606 -48.83 3.78 -4.25
CA VAL A 606 -48.49 3.59 -5.67
C VAL A 606 -48.30 4.94 -6.37
N ASN A 607 -49.16 5.91 -6.10
CA ASN A 607 -49.05 7.27 -6.65
C ASN A 607 -47.77 7.99 -6.17
N LEU A 608 -47.39 7.87 -4.90
CA LEU A 608 -46.13 8.42 -4.38
C LEU A 608 -44.90 7.77 -5.03
N VAL A 609 -44.88 6.44 -5.18
CA VAL A 609 -43.80 5.73 -5.90
C VAL A 609 -43.72 6.17 -7.36
N ASN A 610 -44.87 6.36 -8.02
CA ASN A 610 -44.93 6.83 -9.40
C ASN A 610 -44.44 8.30 -9.54
N GLN A 611 -44.78 9.17 -8.59
CA GLN A 611 -44.25 10.55 -8.54
C GLN A 611 -42.72 10.57 -8.36
N LEU A 612 -42.17 9.77 -7.44
CA LEU A 612 -40.73 9.66 -7.22
C LEU A 612 -39.99 9.06 -8.43
N ALA A 613 -40.62 8.13 -9.15
CA ALA A 613 -40.06 7.54 -10.37
C ALA A 613 -40.05 8.54 -11.54
N ASN A 614 -41.16 9.25 -11.77
CA ASN A 614 -41.25 10.28 -12.82
C ASN A 614 -40.39 11.51 -12.51
N GLY A 615 -40.15 11.82 -11.24
CA GLY A 615 -39.17 12.81 -10.79
C GLY A 615 -37.70 12.36 -10.92
N GLY A 616 -37.44 11.15 -11.40
CA GLY A 616 -36.10 10.62 -11.65
C GLY A 616 -35.28 10.23 -10.41
N MET A 617 -35.80 10.43 -9.20
CA MET A 617 -35.11 10.13 -7.94
C MET A 617 -34.99 8.63 -7.67
N ILE A 618 -35.94 7.82 -8.15
CA ILE A 618 -35.87 6.36 -8.08
C ILE A 618 -36.13 5.73 -9.44
N LYS A 619 -35.56 4.54 -9.67
CA LYS A 619 -35.90 3.68 -10.81
C LYS A 619 -36.33 2.32 -10.27
N PRO A 620 -37.63 2.01 -10.21
CA PRO A 620 -38.09 0.71 -9.77
C PRO A 620 -37.66 -0.38 -10.77
N CYS A 621 -37.32 -1.56 -10.27
CA CYS A 621 -36.79 -2.66 -11.07
C CYS A 621 -37.49 -3.99 -10.75
N THR A 622 -37.65 -4.83 -11.76
CA THR A 622 -37.89 -6.28 -11.62
C THR A 622 -36.58 -7.05 -11.80
N VAL A 623 -36.58 -8.36 -11.56
CA VAL A 623 -35.42 -9.22 -11.83
C VAL A 623 -35.50 -9.77 -13.26
N GLY A 624 -34.42 -9.63 -14.02
CA GLY A 624 -34.28 -10.16 -15.38
C GLY A 624 -34.06 -11.68 -15.42
N GLU A 625 -34.07 -12.24 -16.63
CA GLU A 625 -33.81 -13.67 -16.85
C GLU A 625 -32.36 -14.07 -16.54
N ASP A 626 -31.46 -13.08 -16.61
CA ASP A 626 -30.05 -13.10 -16.18
C ASP A 626 -29.88 -12.87 -14.66
N GLY A 627 -30.99 -12.73 -13.92
CA GLY A 627 -31.02 -12.53 -12.48
C GLY A 627 -30.55 -11.14 -12.02
N LYS A 628 -30.37 -10.17 -12.92
CA LYS A 628 -29.95 -8.79 -12.62
C LYS A 628 -31.16 -7.85 -12.49
N PRO A 629 -31.04 -6.68 -11.83
CA PRO A 629 -32.13 -5.71 -11.78
C PRO A 629 -32.35 -5.04 -13.15
N LYS A 630 -33.59 -5.11 -13.65
CA LYS A 630 -34.04 -4.50 -14.91
C LYS A 630 -35.11 -3.45 -14.62
N PRO A 631 -35.00 -2.21 -15.11
CA PRO A 631 -35.99 -1.17 -14.82
C PRO A 631 -37.36 -1.51 -15.42
N VAL A 632 -38.42 -1.27 -14.66
CA VAL A 632 -39.80 -1.37 -15.17
C VAL A 632 -40.21 -0.10 -15.91
N GLN A 633 -41.12 -0.25 -16.88
CA GLN A 633 -41.72 0.88 -17.61
C GLN A 633 -42.88 1.50 -16.84
N HIS A 634 -43.52 0.76 -15.94
CA HIS A 634 -44.62 1.24 -15.11
C HIS A 634 -44.65 0.52 -13.75
N VAL A 635 -45.00 1.24 -12.68
CA VAL A 635 -44.95 0.73 -11.29
C VAL A 635 -45.78 -0.54 -11.09
N LEU A 636 -46.89 -0.70 -11.83
CA LEU A 636 -47.75 -1.90 -11.75
C LEU A 636 -47.04 -3.20 -12.19
N GLN A 637 -45.97 -3.12 -13.01
CA GLN A 637 -45.19 -4.31 -13.42
C GLN A 637 -44.47 -4.98 -12.23
N LEU A 638 -44.35 -4.31 -11.09
CA LEU A 638 -43.86 -4.90 -9.84
C LEU A 638 -44.82 -5.96 -9.26
N GLN A 639 -46.12 -5.86 -9.55
CA GLN A 639 -47.13 -6.81 -9.05
C GLN A 639 -47.02 -8.18 -9.73
N GLU A 640 -46.61 -8.23 -11.01
CA GLU A 640 -46.45 -9.48 -11.78
C GLU A 640 -45.43 -10.46 -11.18
N GLY A 641 -44.43 -9.93 -10.45
CA GLY A 641 -43.42 -10.72 -9.74
C GLY A 641 -43.95 -11.40 -8.47
N ILE A 642 -44.91 -10.77 -7.77
CA ILE A 642 -45.44 -11.26 -6.49
C ILE A 642 -46.17 -12.60 -6.70
N SER A 643 -46.93 -12.70 -7.80
CA SER A 643 -47.69 -13.90 -8.19
C SER A 643 -46.85 -15.15 -8.49
N ARG A 644 -45.51 -15.03 -8.53
CA ARG A 644 -44.58 -16.14 -8.82
C ARG A 644 -43.96 -16.76 -7.56
N ASN A 645 -44.23 -16.24 -6.36
CA ASN A 645 -43.65 -16.74 -5.11
C ASN A 645 -44.40 -17.99 -4.60
N PRO A 646 -43.81 -19.20 -4.56
CA PRO A 646 -44.57 -20.43 -4.28
C PRO A 646 -45.09 -20.58 -2.84
N GLY A 647 -44.54 -19.82 -1.88
CA GLY A 647 -44.76 -20.04 -0.45
C GLY A 647 -46.08 -19.48 0.12
N ASN A 648 -46.80 -18.63 -0.61
CA ASN A 648 -47.87 -17.80 -0.02
C ASN A 648 -49.30 -18.30 -0.28
N LYS A 649 -49.50 -19.61 -0.49
CA LYS A 649 -50.82 -20.22 -0.80
C LYS A 649 -51.63 -20.70 0.42
N ASN A 650 -51.11 -20.55 1.64
CA ASN A 650 -51.71 -21.14 2.86
C ASN A 650 -52.20 -20.07 3.85
N SER A 651 -53.03 -19.13 3.41
CA SER A 651 -53.69 -18.16 4.33
C SER A 651 -55.03 -17.58 3.83
N SER A 652 -55.64 -18.16 2.79
CA SER A 652 -56.97 -17.76 2.31
C SER A 652 -57.71 -18.95 1.67
N ASP A 653 -58.30 -19.79 2.51
CA ASP A 653 -59.52 -20.57 2.26
C ASP A 653 -59.92 -21.22 3.59
N SER A 654 -61.11 -20.91 4.10
CA SER A 654 -61.63 -21.40 5.39
C SER A 654 -63.16 -21.31 5.42
N GLU A 655 -63.79 -22.29 4.77
CA GLU A 655 -65.10 -22.84 5.17
C GLU A 655 -64.87 -24.20 5.85
#